data_AF-A0A7J3J1U6-F1
#
_entry.id   AF-A0A7J3J1U6-F1
#
_cell.length_a   1.000
_cell.length_b   1.000
_cell.length_c   1.000
_cell.angle_alpha   90.00
_cell.angle_beta   90.00
_cell.angle_gamma   90.00
#
_symmetry.space_group_name_H-M   'P 1'
#
loop_
_entity.id
_entity.type
_entity.pdbx_description
1 polymer ?
#
loop_
_entity_poly.entity_id
_entity_poly.type
_entity_poly.pdbx_seq_one_letter_code
_entity_poly.pdbx_strand_id
1 'polypeptide(L)'
;MKKKIESLLLVFLSSVVVLQTGLVMHFSLVMAEESSVLSAWTCKPPKIDGNIEDEEWINAAKVDFNITSYNGTIYIMNDGGNLYLAAKIMDDDFGTSFSDYDVFMFFFDNDNDGVPEKGDDGLFCFTITGPPYDVFYNITEPNAWPGDATDGGTVDGYHDETGDGNYNYFECVHPLDSFDDAHDFSLKIGDVIGFRVRYHDNKTLIGDWPSTGWCYIKIASGDLVLSDDDVYTITGNYYMDGSIIVTENATLVIEDARLTFMQTASFQFNITLRGAAGGNPRLVIDNATIDTCNRHFRIVLYENSTMQINCVQPVSSSPIYLLLYNSSSANVSESTLTEISLYNLASLHLFSSGLTLLRAVDESRAIIENTNIHYLHAANGAEVEVSDSTITDALSIQSSRTQCNIQGIEPELVAYWNFLENCSVIIETGGHAPNVSLSNVQVNGWSFSFADAVDTIICDSRLHSLEVSGSSVVYAYRVYAQWADFSGFSRVNATDSIADAIYLHGFSVLWAENSTATMKLQVYDQSMLYVNWYLEVYVVDSFWQDVPNANVTVIRTDGTETARGQTNATGWVKLTVLSSIINATREYPQGPHNITASYETFSNTTIVNVTRNMQVTVMLSDFIVPELPMMFQMVMALVALSSAAVVLSNSEKAKKKC
;
A
#
# COMPACT_ATOMS: atom_id res chain seq x y z
N MET A 1 60.50 -2.99 -47.69
CA MET A 1 59.12 -3.26 -48.16
C MET A 1 58.29 -2.03 -47.81
N LYS A 2 58.07 -1.15 -48.78
CA LYS A 2 56.79 -0.93 -49.49
C LYS A 2 55.72 -0.36 -48.54
N LYS A 3 55.46 0.96 -48.58
CA LYS A 3 54.48 1.66 -49.46
C LYS A 3 53.06 1.05 -49.36
N LYS A 4 52.08 1.97 -49.18
CA LYS A 4 50.65 1.81 -48.85
C LYS A 4 50.48 1.87 -47.32
N ILE A 5 49.89 2.90 -46.72
CA ILE A 5 48.60 3.54 -47.04
C ILE A 5 48.68 5.03 -46.67
N GLU A 6 48.73 5.89 -47.70
CA GLU A 6 48.10 7.22 -47.67
C GLU A 6 46.62 7.02 -48.01
N SER A 7 45.77 7.93 -47.52
CA SER A 7 44.28 7.96 -47.59
C SER A 7 43.56 7.31 -46.41
N LEU A 8 43.39 8.06 -45.32
CA LEU A 8 42.10 8.67 -44.95
C LEU A 8 42.24 9.47 -43.62
N LEU A 9 43.20 10.40 -43.57
CA LEU A 9 43.32 11.38 -42.49
C LEU A 9 42.79 12.72 -43.01
N LEU A 10 41.50 12.75 -43.35
CA LEU A 10 40.83 13.93 -43.91
C LEU A 10 39.32 13.91 -43.59
N VAL A 11 38.95 13.79 -42.32
CA VAL A 11 37.54 14.04 -41.88
C VAL A 11 37.43 14.78 -40.54
N PHE A 12 38.47 14.93 -39.71
CA PHE A 12 38.22 15.31 -38.31
C PHE A 12 38.89 16.55 -37.72
N LEU A 13 39.41 17.51 -38.50
CA LEU A 13 39.88 18.76 -37.88
C LEU A 13 39.88 19.97 -38.83
N SER A 14 38.68 20.48 -39.14
CA SER A 14 38.53 21.82 -39.73
C SER A 14 37.17 22.44 -39.37
N SER A 15 37.02 22.95 -38.14
CA SER A 15 36.04 24.00 -37.83
C SER A 15 36.16 24.47 -36.36
N VAL A 16 37.17 25.29 -36.10
CA VAL A 16 37.25 26.15 -34.90
C VAL A 16 37.32 27.61 -35.38
N VAL A 17 36.28 28.36 -35.02
CA VAL A 17 36.24 29.81 -34.73
C VAL A 17 36.56 30.77 -35.88
N VAL A 18 35.51 31.37 -36.44
CA VAL A 18 35.55 32.75 -36.97
C VAL A 18 34.33 33.52 -36.48
N LEU A 19 34.64 34.58 -35.72
CA LEU A 19 33.97 35.85 -35.46
C LEU A 19 32.48 36.03 -35.79
N GLN A 20 31.75 36.34 -34.71
CA GLN A 20 30.77 37.41 -34.53
C GLN A 20 30.85 38.57 -35.57
N THR A 21 29.83 38.65 -36.44
CA THR A 21 29.17 39.91 -36.84
C THR A 21 27.71 39.59 -37.16
N GLY A 22 26.80 40.30 -36.50
CA GLY A 22 25.38 39.95 -36.39
C GLY A 22 24.58 39.95 -37.69
N LEU A 23 23.78 38.88 -37.84
CA LEU A 23 22.44 38.96 -38.38
C LEU A 23 21.51 38.36 -37.32
N VAL A 24 20.76 39.21 -36.61
CA VAL A 24 19.64 38.76 -35.80
C VAL A 24 18.55 38.37 -36.78
N MET A 25 18.52 37.10 -37.18
CA MET A 25 17.28 36.51 -37.69
C MET A 25 16.36 36.36 -36.49
N HIS A 26 15.42 37.30 -36.35
CA HIS A 26 14.20 37.07 -35.58
C HIS A 26 13.50 35.89 -36.23
N PHE A 27 13.75 34.68 -35.74
CA PHE A 27 12.73 33.65 -35.80
C PHE A 27 11.67 34.12 -34.81
N SER A 28 10.60 34.70 -35.34
CA SER A 28 9.34 34.68 -34.62
C SER A 28 9.07 33.21 -34.34
N LEU A 29 9.17 32.83 -33.08
CA LEU A 29 8.59 31.58 -32.61
C LEU A 29 7.09 31.74 -32.85
N VAL A 30 6.60 31.23 -33.97
CA VAL A 30 5.17 31.01 -34.14
C VAL A 30 4.87 29.92 -33.14
N MET A 31 4.40 30.30 -31.95
CA MET A 31 3.63 29.37 -31.17
C MET A 31 2.39 29.10 -32.03
N ALA A 32 2.31 27.92 -32.63
CA ALA A 32 1.02 27.39 -32.98
C ALA A 32 0.28 27.33 -31.64
N GLU A 33 -0.74 28.17 -31.50
CA GLU A 33 -1.70 28.07 -30.41
C GLU A 33 -2.20 26.62 -30.47
N GLU A 34 -1.87 25.80 -29.47
CA GLU A 34 -2.48 24.48 -29.35
C GLU A 34 -3.98 24.75 -29.22
N SER A 35 -4.71 24.50 -30.30
CA SER A 35 -6.16 24.46 -30.32
C SER A 35 -6.61 23.50 -29.20
N SER A 36 -7.35 24.03 -28.22
CA SER A 36 -7.86 23.22 -27.11
C SER A 36 -8.75 22.10 -27.64
N VAL A 37 -8.44 20.85 -27.31
CA VAL A 37 -9.32 19.70 -27.55
C VAL A 37 -10.26 19.58 -26.35
N LEU A 38 -11.56 19.75 -26.56
CA LEU A 38 -12.61 19.60 -25.55
C LEU A 38 -13.00 18.13 -25.43
N SER A 39 -13.13 17.62 -24.21
CA SER A 39 -13.45 16.22 -23.95
C SER A 39 -14.10 16.12 -22.58
N ALA A 40 -15.31 15.60 -22.52
CA ALA A 40 -16.00 15.36 -21.25
C ALA A 40 -17.07 14.27 -21.40
N TRP A 41 -17.23 13.47 -20.35
CA TRP A 41 -18.23 12.42 -20.28
C TRP A 41 -19.33 12.78 -19.26
N THR A 42 -20.56 12.33 -19.51
CA THR A 42 -21.62 12.29 -18.50
C THR A 42 -22.34 10.95 -18.46
N CYS A 43 -22.60 10.45 -17.25
CA CYS A 43 -23.51 9.32 -17.03
C CYS A 43 -24.96 9.77 -16.73
N LYS A 44 -25.17 11.08 -16.60
CA LYS A 44 -26.48 11.72 -16.40
C LYS A 44 -26.62 12.80 -17.47
N PRO A 45 -27.22 12.48 -18.62
CA PRO A 45 -27.45 13.45 -19.70
C PRO A 45 -28.08 14.75 -19.21
N PRO A 46 -27.71 15.88 -19.82
CA PRO A 46 -28.41 17.14 -19.60
C PRO A 46 -29.86 17.02 -20.10
N LYS A 47 -30.79 17.70 -19.42
CA LYS A 47 -32.12 17.97 -19.91
C LYS A 47 -32.03 19.19 -20.84
N ILE A 48 -32.13 18.92 -22.13
CA ILE A 48 -32.22 19.96 -23.16
C ILE A 48 -33.55 20.71 -22.97
N ASP A 49 -33.53 21.85 -22.28
CA ASP A 49 -34.70 22.69 -21.97
C ASP A 49 -34.46 24.20 -22.12
N GLY A 50 -33.32 24.54 -22.72
CA GLY A 50 -32.86 25.88 -22.99
C GLY A 50 -32.26 26.57 -21.78
N ASN A 51 -31.95 25.87 -20.68
CA ASN A 51 -31.34 26.45 -19.48
C ASN A 51 -30.05 25.72 -19.09
N ILE A 52 -28.93 26.43 -19.18
CA ILE A 52 -27.62 25.88 -18.81
C ILE A 52 -27.43 26.00 -17.28
N GLU A 53 -27.97 25.04 -16.53
CA GLU A 53 -27.80 24.97 -15.07
C GLU A 53 -26.45 24.37 -14.66
N ASP A 54 -25.84 24.94 -13.60
CA ASP A 54 -24.53 24.52 -13.10
C ASP A 54 -24.48 23.04 -12.69
N GLU A 55 -25.56 22.49 -12.13
CA GLU A 55 -25.62 21.08 -11.70
C GLU A 55 -25.67 20.10 -12.87
N GLU A 56 -26.29 20.51 -13.97
CA GLU A 56 -26.53 19.68 -15.14
C GLU A 56 -25.30 19.62 -16.05
N TRP A 57 -24.69 20.79 -16.29
CA TRP A 57 -23.49 20.95 -17.12
C TRP A 57 -22.20 20.96 -16.31
N ILE A 58 -22.23 20.42 -15.09
CA ILE A 58 -21.07 20.43 -14.17
C ILE A 58 -19.86 19.68 -14.73
N ASN A 59 -20.12 18.58 -15.46
CA ASN A 59 -19.08 17.71 -16.01
C ASN A 59 -18.60 18.16 -17.40
N ALA A 60 -19.27 19.13 -18.02
CA ALA A 60 -18.97 19.54 -19.39
C ALA A 60 -17.59 20.21 -19.49
N ALA A 61 -16.89 19.92 -20.58
CA ALA A 61 -15.75 20.71 -21.02
C ALA A 61 -16.26 22.08 -21.47
N LYS A 62 -15.54 23.14 -21.10
CA LYS A 62 -15.97 24.52 -21.34
C LYS A 62 -14.90 25.27 -22.11
N VAL A 63 -15.31 26.09 -23.07
CA VAL A 63 -14.44 27.06 -23.73
C VAL A 63 -15.13 28.40 -23.86
N ASP A 64 -14.44 29.45 -23.45
CA ASP A 64 -14.89 30.81 -23.69
C ASP A 64 -14.55 31.21 -25.12
N PHE A 65 -15.50 31.85 -25.79
CA PHE A 65 -15.35 32.29 -27.17
C PHE A 65 -15.77 33.75 -27.32
N ASN A 66 -15.29 34.36 -28.40
CA ASN A 66 -15.68 35.70 -28.81
C ASN A 66 -15.99 35.69 -30.31
N ILE A 67 -17.20 36.11 -30.65
CA ILE A 67 -17.61 36.40 -32.03
C ILE A 67 -17.89 37.90 -32.10
N THR A 68 -16.93 38.66 -32.63
CA THR A 68 -17.00 40.13 -32.71
C THR A 68 -17.18 40.80 -31.34
N SER A 69 -18.34 41.39 -31.04
CA SER A 69 -18.67 41.97 -29.73
C SER A 69 -19.39 41.01 -28.78
N TYR A 70 -19.77 39.82 -29.23
CA TYR A 70 -20.53 38.85 -28.46
C TYR A 70 -19.55 37.89 -27.79
N ASN A 71 -19.60 37.82 -26.46
CA ASN A 71 -18.83 36.86 -25.67
C ASN A 71 -19.75 35.72 -25.25
N GLY A 72 -19.22 34.52 -25.22
CA GLY A 72 -19.96 33.38 -24.72
C GLY A 72 -19.06 32.27 -24.21
N THR A 73 -19.72 31.21 -23.74
CA THR A 73 -19.09 29.97 -23.32
C THR A 73 -19.81 28.81 -23.99
N ILE A 74 -19.03 27.92 -24.60
CA ILE A 74 -19.52 26.64 -25.15
C ILE A 74 -19.28 25.55 -24.11
N TYR A 75 -20.24 24.65 -23.96
CA TYR A 75 -20.23 23.51 -23.07
C TYR A 75 -20.39 22.23 -23.91
N ILE A 76 -19.54 21.24 -23.69
CA ILE A 76 -19.56 19.99 -24.46
C ILE A 76 -19.38 18.81 -23.52
N MET A 77 -20.18 17.76 -23.71
CA MET A 77 -19.96 16.44 -23.13
C MET A 77 -20.65 15.36 -23.97
N ASN A 78 -20.33 14.09 -23.76
CA ASN A 78 -21.03 12.97 -24.37
C ASN A 78 -21.39 11.89 -23.33
N ASP A 79 -22.37 11.05 -23.63
CA ASP A 79 -22.73 9.86 -22.81
C ASP A 79 -22.46 8.53 -23.52
N GLY A 80 -21.77 8.61 -24.67
CA GLY A 80 -21.41 7.48 -25.52
C GLY A 80 -22.50 7.03 -26.48
N GLY A 81 -23.72 7.55 -26.34
CA GLY A 81 -24.75 7.48 -27.37
C GLY A 81 -24.95 8.81 -28.09
N ASN A 82 -24.79 9.93 -27.38
CA ASN A 82 -25.03 11.27 -27.89
C ASN A 82 -23.91 12.24 -27.52
N LEU A 83 -23.74 13.25 -28.38
CA LEU A 83 -23.02 14.48 -28.13
C LEU A 83 -23.99 15.54 -27.61
N TYR A 84 -23.66 16.15 -26.48
CA TYR A 84 -24.41 17.25 -25.87
C TYR A 84 -23.61 18.54 -26.00
N LEU A 85 -24.27 19.57 -26.49
CA LEU A 85 -23.67 20.86 -26.82
C LEU A 85 -24.55 21.95 -26.23
N ALA A 86 -23.94 22.95 -25.60
CA ALA A 86 -24.67 24.13 -25.20
C ALA A 86 -23.83 25.39 -25.37
N ALA A 87 -24.49 26.51 -25.59
CA ALA A 87 -23.88 27.81 -25.73
C ALA A 87 -24.62 28.85 -24.89
N LYS A 88 -23.87 29.54 -24.04
CA LYS A 88 -24.32 30.76 -23.35
C LYS A 88 -23.66 31.93 -24.04
N ILE A 89 -24.42 32.82 -24.68
CA ILE A 89 -23.88 33.98 -25.40
C ILE A 89 -24.52 35.28 -24.91
N MET A 90 -23.71 36.33 -24.72
CA MET A 90 -24.21 37.65 -24.33
C MET A 90 -24.99 38.25 -25.50
N ASP A 91 -26.27 38.52 -25.29
CA ASP A 91 -27.16 39.18 -26.24
C ASP A 91 -28.21 40.01 -25.50
N ASP A 92 -28.56 41.19 -26.02
CA ASP A 92 -29.51 42.10 -25.38
C ASP A 92 -30.98 41.85 -25.76
N ASP A 93 -31.23 40.98 -26.74
CA ASP A 93 -32.54 40.44 -27.03
C ASP A 93 -32.53 38.94 -27.32
N PHE A 94 -33.75 38.38 -27.39
CA PHE A 94 -34.00 36.99 -27.73
C PHE A 94 -35.11 36.98 -28.77
N GLY A 95 -34.71 37.02 -30.03
CA GLY A 95 -35.60 37.08 -31.16
C GLY A 95 -36.44 35.80 -31.26
N THR A 96 -37.76 35.86 -31.36
CA THR A 96 -38.63 34.66 -31.35
C THR A 96 -39.59 34.60 -32.53
N SER A 97 -39.43 35.48 -33.53
CA SER A 97 -40.28 35.53 -34.70
C SER A 97 -39.51 35.29 -35.99
N PHE A 98 -40.21 34.93 -37.05
CA PHE A 98 -39.62 34.79 -38.38
C PHE A 98 -38.97 36.07 -38.93
N SER A 99 -39.24 37.23 -38.34
CA SER A 99 -38.62 38.51 -38.74
C SER A 99 -37.34 38.85 -37.97
N ASP A 100 -37.09 38.22 -36.83
CA ASP A 100 -36.08 38.66 -35.87
C ASP A 100 -35.39 37.52 -35.11
N TYR A 101 -35.53 36.26 -35.51
CA TYR A 101 -34.93 35.13 -34.78
C TYR A 101 -33.40 35.18 -34.70
N ASP A 102 -32.89 34.56 -33.65
CA ASP A 102 -31.47 34.29 -33.42
C ASP A 102 -31.17 32.82 -33.73
N VAL A 103 -29.91 32.54 -34.08
CA VAL A 103 -29.47 31.17 -34.37
C VAL A 103 -28.07 30.95 -33.85
N PHE A 104 -27.89 29.86 -33.13
CA PHE A 104 -26.57 29.31 -32.84
C PHE A 104 -26.37 28.03 -33.64
N MET A 105 -25.32 28.00 -34.46
CA MET A 105 -25.05 26.88 -35.37
C MET A 105 -23.75 26.20 -34.97
N PHE A 106 -23.78 24.88 -34.88
CA PHE A 106 -22.59 24.03 -34.80
C PHE A 106 -22.34 23.43 -36.18
N PHE A 107 -21.09 23.45 -36.61
CA PHE A 107 -20.64 22.73 -37.81
C PHE A 107 -19.52 21.79 -37.41
N PHE A 108 -19.48 20.64 -38.06
CA PHE A 108 -18.50 19.61 -37.82
C PHE A 108 -17.64 19.38 -39.06
N ASP A 109 -16.43 18.90 -38.81
CA ASP A 109 -15.48 18.38 -39.78
C ASP A 109 -15.34 16.90 -39.41
N ASN A 110 -16.07 16.06 -40.15
CA ASN A 110 -16.39 14.71 -39.72
C ASN A 110 -15.15 13.80 -39.71
N ASP A 111 -14.22 14.03 -40.64
CA ASP A 111 -12.97 13.28 -40.76
C ASP A 111 -11.74 14.03 -40.21
N ASN A 112 -11.95 15.28 -39.76
CA ASN A 112 -10.97 16.12 -39.07
C ASN A 112 -9.75 16.45 -39.93
N ASP A 113 -9.94 16.63 -41.25
CA ASP A 113 -8.88 16.94 -42.20
C ASP A 113 -8.63 18.46 -42.37
N GLY A 114 -9.52 19.28 -41.79
CA GLY A 114 -9.47 20.74 -41.83
C GLY A 114 -10.22 21.38 -42.99
N VAL A 115 -10.95 20.62 -43.81
CA VAL A 115 -11.59 21.06 -45.05
C VAL A 115 -13.08 20.73 -45.04
N PRO A 116 -13.97 21.74 -45.12
CA PRO A 116 -15.40 21.47 -45.30
C PRO A 116 -15.68 20.67 -46.58
N GLU A 117 -16.26 19.49 -46.45
CA GLU A 117 -16.54 18.59 -47.57
C GLU A 117 -17.91 17.91 -47.51
N LYS A 118 -18.30 17.26 -48.62
CA LYS A 118 -19.67 16.73 -48.73
C LYS A 118 -19.90 15.66 -47.67
N GLY A 119 -20.90 15.86 -46.84
CA GLY A 119 -21.26 14.94 -45.75
C GLY A 119 -20.77 15.40 -44.38
N ASP A 120 -20.06 16.53 -44.29
CA ASP A 120 -19.79 17.17 -42.99
C ASP A 120 -21.08 17.61 -42.32
N ASP A 121 -21.22 17.28 -41.05
CA ASP A 121 -22.45 17.45 -40.29
C ASP A 121 -22.60 18.89 -39.74
N GLY A 122 -23.81 19.30 -39.42
CA GLY A 122 -24.13 20.58 -38.82
C GLY A 122 -25.48 20.59 -38.11
N LEU A 123 -25.54 21.30 -37.00
CA LEU A 123 -26.73 21.39 -36.17
C LEU A 123 -27.09 22.86 -35.89
N PHE A 124 -28.26 23.30 -36.34
CA PHE A 124 -28.68 24.69 -36.17
C PHE A 124 -29.81 24.80 -35.13
N CYS A 125 -29.54 25.56 -34.07
CA CYS A 125 -30.47 25.85 -32.99
C CYS A 125 -31.12 27.23 -33.23
N PHE A 126 -32.36 27.23 -33.71
CA PHE A 126 -33.12 28.45 -34.02
C PHE A 126 -34.02 28.80 -32.84
N THR A 127 -34.09 30.07 -32.45
CA THR A 127 -35.03 30.55 -31.40
C THR A 127 -36.50 30.59 -31.82
N ILE A 128 -36.85 29.93 -32.92
CA ILE A 128 -38.21 29.75 -33.40
C ILE A 128 -38.59 28.30 -33.24
N THR A 129 -39.77 28.05 -32.68
CA THR A 129 -40.25 26.70 -32.33
C THR A 129 -40.11 25.70 -33.49
N GLY A 130 -39.36 24.62 -33.27
CA GLY A 130 -39.20 23.49 -34.19
C GLY A 130 -38.14 22.50 -33.69
N PRO A 131 -38.03 21.29 -34.28
CA PRO A 131 -36.84 20.45 -34.09
C PRO A 131 -35.60 21.19 -34.60
N PRO A 132 -34.38 20.77 -34.18
CA PRO A 132 -33.17 21.36 -34.74
C PRO A 132 -33.18 21.22 -36.25
N TYR A 133 -32.58 22.19 -36.91
CA TYR A 133 -32.35 22.06 -38.34
C TYR A 133 -31.04 21.29 -38.50
N ASP A 134 -31.21 19.98 -38.53
CA ASP A 134 -30.20 18.99 -38.88
C ASP A 134 -29.83 19.15 -40.35
N VAL A 135 -28.53 19.32 -40.62
CA VAL A 135 -28.01 19.69 -41.94
C VAL A 135 -26.65 19.06 -42.20
N PHE A 136 -26.30 18.96 -43.47
CA PHE A 136 -24.97 18.54 -43.89
C PHE A 136 -24.38 19.50 -44.94
N TYR A 137 -23.06 19.50 -45.10
CA TYR A 137 -22.40 20.29 -46.12
C TYR A 137 -22.59 19.64 -47.50
N ASN A 138 -23.05 20.41 -48.47
CA ASN A 138 -23.21 19.94 -49.83
C ASN A 138 -22.51 20.86 -50.85
N ILE A 139 -21.38 20.39 -51.39
CA ILE A 139 -20.54 21.17 -52.33
C ILE A 139 -21.23 21.53 -53.65
N THR A 140 -22.32 20.84 -54.02
CA THR A 140 -23.01 21.10 -55.31
C THR A 140 -23.70 22.46 -55.35
N GLU A 141 -23.92 23.07 -54.19
CA GLU A 141 -24.39 24.44 -54.03
C GLU A 141 -23.41 25.19 -53.11
N PRO A 142 -22.67 26.20 -53.59
CA PRO A 142 -21.68 26.89 -52.77
C PRO A 142 -22.32 27.46 -51.48
N ASN A 143 -21.80 27.03 -50.32
CA ASN A 143 -22.29 27.37 -48.97
C ASN A 143 -23.69 26.83 -48.61
N ALA A 144 -24.17 25.77 -49.26
CA ALA A 144 -25.43 25.15 -48.89
C ALA A 144 -25.26 24.13 -47.77
N TRP A 145 -26.06 24.33 -46.73
CA TRP A 145 -26.32 23.40 -45.64
C TRP A 145 -27.80 23.00 -45.74
N PRO A 146 -28.20 22.20 -46.74
CA PRO A 146 -29.56 21.70 -46.84
C PRO A 146 -29.86 20.79 -45.64
N GLY A 147 -31.12 20.75 -45.21
CA GLY A 147 -31.51 19.81 -44.16
C GLY A 147 -31.54 18.36 -44.66
N ASP A 148 -31.14 17.40 -43.85
CA ASP A 148 -30.85 16.03 -44.33
C ASP A 148 -32.10 15.36 -44.87
N ALA A 149 -33.23 15.50 -44.18
CA ALA A 149 -34.54 15.04 -44.66
C ALA A 149 -34.96 15.61 -46.04
N THR A 150 -34.41 16.75 -46.46
CA THR A 150 -34.67 17.31 -47.79
C THR A 150 -33.80 16.68 -48.88
N ASP A 151 -32.66 16.06 -48.53
CA ASP A 151 -31.81 15.27 -49.42
C ASP A 151 -32.01 13.74 -49.24
N GLY A 152 -33.00 13.34 -48.44
CA GLY A 152 -33.39 11.94 -48.26
C GLY A 152 -32.76 11.25 -47.05
N GLY A 153 -32.12 12.02 -46.18
CA GLY A 153 -31.61 11.62 -44.88
C GLY A 153 -32.65 11.59 -43.75
N THR A 154 -32.16 11.49 -42.50
CA THR A 154 -32.99 11.56 -41.29
C THR A 154 -33.04 12.97 -40.70
N VAL A 155 -33.63 13.14 -39.52
CA VAL A 155 -33.53 14.38 -38.74
C VAL A 155 -33.19 13.89 -37.35
N ASP A 156 -31.96 14.10 -36.97
CA ASP A 156 -31.33 13.60 -35.79
C ASP A 156 -31.13 14.72 -34.78
N GLY A 157 -31.10 14.30 -33.50
CA GLY A 157 -30.96 15.24 -32.39
C GLY A 157 -32.22 16.00 -31.97
N TYR A 158 -31.99 16.92 -31.03
CA TYR A 158 -33.01 17.79 -30.42
C TYR A 158 -32.34 19.07 -29.88
N HIS A 159 -33.06 20.19 -29.85
CA HIS A 159 -32.59 21.44 -29.22
C HIS A 159 -33.72 22.14 -28.46
N ASP A 160 -33.33 23.01 -27.53
CA ASP A 160 -34.22 23.94 -26.84
C ASP A 160 -33.41 25.19 -26.46
N GLU A 161 -34.09 26.32 -26.27
CA GLU A 161 -33.45 27.61 -26.16
C GLU A 161 -34.26 28.63 -25.36
N THR A 162 -33.56 29.48 -24.60
CA THR A 162 -34.17 30.59 -23.84
C THR A 162 -33.30 31.84 -23.85
N GLY A 163 -33.87 32.97 -23.42
CA GLY A 163 -33.14 34.21 -23.21
C GLY A 163 -33.61 34.93 -21.94
N ASP A 164 -32.67 35.54 -21.21
CA ASP A 164 -32.95 36.30 -19.98
C ASP A 164 -32.84 37.83 -20.14
N GLY A 165 -32.59 38.29 -21.37
CA GLY A 165 -32.37 39.69 -21.74
C GLY A 165 -30.95 40.20 -21.52
N ASN A 166 -30.02 39.36 -21.05
CA ASN A 166 -28.58 39.61 -21.10
C ASN A 166 -27.81 38.47 -21.78
N TYR A 167 -28.37 37.26 -21.73
CA TYR A 167 -27.83 36.08 -22.38
C TYR A 167 -28.91 35.31 -23.10
N ASN A 168 -28.50 34.72 -24.23
CA ASN A 168 -29.21 33.66 -24.93
C ASN A 168 -28.54 32.32 -24.60
N TYR A 169 -29.36 31.32 -24.37
CA TYR A 169 -28.98 29.97 -23.96
C TYR A 169 -29.49 29.00 -25.02
N PHE A 170 -28.57 28.27 -25.62
CA PHE A 170 -28.87 27.24 -26.60
C PHE A 170 -28.39 25.91 -26.07
N GLU A 171 -29.23 24.89 -26.09
CA GLU A 171 -28.88 23.52 -25.73
C GLU A 171 -29.28 22.59 -26.87
N CYS A 172 -28.41 21.64 -27.19
CA CYS A 172 -28.68 20.66 -28.23
C CYS A 172 -28.02 19.32 -27.95
N VAL A 173 -28.62 18.28 -28.51
CA VAL A 173 -28.15 16.90 -28.46
C VAL A 173 -28.15 16.34 -29.87
N HIS A 174 -27.11 15.58 -30.21
CA HIS A 174 -26.98 14.87 -31.48
C HIS A 174 -26.51 13.43 -31.22
N PRO A 175 -27.08 12.39 -31.85
CA PRO A 175 -26.53 11.04 -31.79
C PRO A 175 -25.06 11.02 -32.22
N LEU A 176 -24.21 10.21 -31.58
CA LEU A 176 -22.83 10.05 -32.02
C LEU A 176 -22.71 9.24 -33.32
N ASP A 177 -23.69 8.39 -33.60
CA ASP A 177 -23.74 7.52 -34.77
C ASP A 177 -25.22 7.28 -35.11
N SER A 178 -25.70 7.89 -36.19
CA SER A 178 -27.05 7.65 -36.72
C SER A 178 -27.01 6.51 -37.75
N PHE A 179 -28.10 6.25 -38.47
CA PHE A 179 -28.08 5.33 -39.62
C PHE A 179 -27.81 6.05 -40.95
N ASP A 180 -27.49 7.35 -40.88
CA ASP A 180 -27.39 8.26 -42.02
C ASP A 180 -25.96 8.74 -42.28
N ASP A 181 -25.02 7.79 -42.39
CA ASP A 181 -23.58 8.01 -42.65
C ASP A 181 -23.28 8.89 -43.90
N ALA A 182 -24.29 9.20 -44.73
CA ALA A 182 -24.14 10.06 -45.91
C ALA A 182 -24.27 11.56 -45.59
N HIS A 183 -24.90 11.90 -44.47
CA HIS A 183 -25.19 13.27 -44.03
C HIS A 183 -24.56 13.56 -42.66
N ASP A 184 -24.51 12.55 -41.78
CA ASP A 184 -24.08 12.72 -40.39
C ASP A 184 -22.69 12.14 -40.14
N PHE A 185 -22.06 12.56 -39.03
CA PHE A 185 -20.89 11.84 -38.54
C PHE A 185 -21.24 10.47 -37.94
N SER A 186 -20.27 9.55 -37.98
CA SER A 186 -20.34 8.23 -37.31
C SER A 186 -19.17 8.08 -36.33
N LEU A 187 -19.33 8.63 -35.13
CA LEU A 187 -18.28 8.78 -34.14
C LEU A 187 -18.29 7.68 -33.08
N LYS A 188 -17.09 7.32 -32.65
CA LYS A 188 -16.83 6.37 -31.59
C LYS A 188 -16.04 7.03 -30.47
N ILE A 189 -16.09 6.40 -29.31
CA ILE A 189 -15.27 6.78 -28.17
C ILE A 189 -13.80 6.88 -28.58
N GLY A 190 -13.19 8.02 -28.28
CA GLY A 190 -11.80 8.33 -28.62
C GLY A 190 -11.60 9.08 -29.93
N ASP A 191 -12.60 9.11 -30.83
CA ASP A 191 -12.53 9.89 -32.07
C ASP A 191 -12.41 11.38 -31.76
N VAL A 192 -11.75 12.10 -32.67
CA VAL A 192 -11.57 13.56 -32.59
C VAL A 192 -12.19 14.18 -33.82
N ILE A 193 -13.16 15.06 -33.63
CA ILE A 193 -13.81 15.83 -34.68
C ILE A 193 -13.40 17.30 -34.61
N GLY A 194 -13.31 17.94 -35.76
CA GLY A 194 -13.28 19.38 -35.83
C GLY A 194 -14.68 19.95 -35.61
N PHE A 195 -14.78 21.08 -34.92
CA PHE A 195 -16.02 21.84 -34.84
C PHE A 195 -15.78 23.35 -34.88
N ARG A 196 -16.77 24.07 -35.39
CA ARG A 196 -16.83 25.53 -35.37
C ARG A 196 -18.26 25.95 -35.07
N VAL A 197 -18.42 27.17 -34.58
CA VAL A 197 -19.73 27.74 -34.29
C VAL A 197 -19.96 29.02 -35.08
N ARG A 198 -21.23 29.35 -35.32
CA ARG A 198 -21.66 30.60 -35.93
C ARG A 198 -22.85 31.16 -35.18
N TYR A 199 -22.90 32.49 -35.09
CA TYR A 199 -24.01 33.18 -34.47
C TYR A 199 -24.70 34.15 -35.42
N HIS A 200 -26.03 34.09 -35.43
CA HIS A 200 -26.90 35.07 -36.07
C HIS A 200 -27.74 35.76 -34.99
N ASP A 201 -27.74 37.08 -34.99
CA ASP A 201 -28.61 37.93 -34.16
C ASP A 201 -29.57 38.65 -35.10
N ASN A 202 -30.87 38.57 -34.82
CA ASN A 202 -31.91 39.23 -35.59
C ASN A 202 -31.79 38.89 -37.10
N LYS A 203 -31.53 37.60 -37.40
CA LYS A 203 -31.28 37.03 -38.73
C LYS A 203 -30.04 37.55 -39.46
N THR A 204 -29.20 38.33 -38.78
CA THR A 204 -27.99 38.91 -39.34
C THR A 204 -26.79 38.09 -38.90
N LEU A 205 -25.98 37.62 -39.85
CA LEU A 205 -24.73 36.93 -39.55
C LEU A 205 -23.79 37.86 -38.78
N ILE A 206 -23.44 37.45 -37.56
CA ILE A 206 -22.48 38.17 -36.71
C ILE A 206 -21.06 37.68 -36.97
N GLY A 207 -20.86 36.36 -37.01
CA GLY A 207 -19.58 35.75 -37.36
C GLY A 207 -19.41 34.32 -36.88
N ASP A 208 -18.17 33.84 -36.99
CA ASP A 208 -17.77 32.45 -36.71
C ASP A 208 -16.72 32.41 -35.59
N TRP A 209 -16.72 31.33 -34.80
CA TRP A 209 -15.62 30.98 -33.88
C TRP A 209 -15.23 29.49 -34.01
N PRO A 210 -13.94 29.16 -34.10
CA PRO A 210 -12.82 30.07 -34.33
C PRO A 210 -12.99 30.86 -35.65
N SER A 211 -12.41 32.06 -35.73
CA SER A 211 -12.54 32.90 -36.94
C SER A 211 -11.82 32.31 -38.16
N THR A 212 -10.91 31.37 -37.93
CA THR A 212 -10.24 30.54 -38.95
C THR A 212 -9.99 29.15 -38.39
N GLY A 213 -10.17 28.12 -39.21
CA GLY A 213 -9.93 26.72 -38.83
C GLY A 213 -11.04 26.14 -37.95
N TRP A 214 -10.67 25.15 -37.15
CA TRP A 214 -11.58 24.38 -36.30
C TRP A 214 -11.06 24.35 -34.86
N CYS A 215 -11.97 24.28 -33.89
CA CYS A 215 -11.68 23.76 -32.56
C CYS A 215 -11.93 22.24 -32.58
N TYR A 216 -11.59 21.51 -31.51
CA TYR A 216 -11.66 20.05 -31.55
C TYR A 216 -12.45 19.47 -30.38
N ILE A 217 -13.24 18.44 -30.65
CA ILE A 217 -13.92 17.63 -29.63
C ILE A 217 -13.33 16.22 -29.71
N LYS A 218 -12.91 15.68 -28.57
CA LYS A 218 -12.61 14.26 -28.43
C LYS A 218 -13.75 13.58 -27.70
N ILE A 219 -14.31 12.53 -28.29
CA ILE A 219 -15.39 11.76 -27.68
C ILE A 219 -14.85 11.01 -26.45
N ALA A 220 -15.26 11.43 -25.25
CA ALA A 220 -14.77 10.91 -23.99
C ALA A 220 -15.36 9.51 -23.69
N SER A 221 -14.69 8.74 -22.82
CA SER A 221 -15.16 7.42 -22.36
C SER A 221 -15.55 7.48 -20.89
N GLY A 222 -16.73 6.99 -20.51
CA GLY A 222 -17.09 6.77 -19.11
C GLY A 222 -16.58 5.45 -18.54
N ASP A 223 -17.36 4.87 -17.63
CA ASP A 223 -17.12 3.51 -17.15
C ASP A 223 -17.29 2.50 -18.31
N LEU A 224 -16.31 1.60 -18.47
CA LEU A 224 -16.44 0.44 -19.36
C LEU A 224 -17.06 -0.70 -18.57
N VAL A 225 -18.29 -1.10 -18.90
CA VAL A 225 -18.99 -2.21 -18.25
C VAL A 225 -19.12 -3.38 -19.21
N LEU A 226 -18.61 -4.55 -18.82
CA LEU A 226 -18.71 -5.80 -19.56
C LEU A 226 -19.56 -6.80 -18.76
N SER A 227 -20.52 -7.47 -19.41
CA SER A 227 -21.43 -8.42 -18.77
C SER A 227 -21.64 -9.67 -19.63
N ASP A 228 -22.55 -10.56 -19.22
CA ASP A 228 -22.88 -11.81 -19.88
C ASP A 228 -21.62 -12.64 -20.20
N ASP A 229 -21.39 -12.95 -21.48
CA ASP A 229 -20.24 -13.69 -22.00
C ASP A 229 -19.30 -12.78 -22.82
N ASP A 230 -19.35 -11.46 -22.60
CA ASP A 230 -18.59 -10.50 -23.38
C ASP A 230 -17.08 -10.75 -23.30
N VAL A 231 -16.39 -10.62 -24.43
CA VAL A 231 -14.92 -10.61 -24.48
C VAL A 231 -14.48 -9.32 -25.14
N TYR A 232 -13.84 -8.45 -24.36
CA TYR A 232 -13.34 -7.17 -24.83
C TYR A 232 -11.82 -7.14 -24.76
N THR A 233 -11.17 -6.73 -25.85
CA THR A 233 -9.70 -6.67 -25.94
C THR A 233 -9.26 -5.22 -26.14
N ILE A 234 -8.42 -4.73 -25.22
CA ILE A 234 -7.73 -3.45 -25.33
C ILE A 234 -6.32 -3.72 -25.85
N THR A 235 -5.95 -3.07 -26.95
CA THR A 235 -4.60 -3.08 -27.54
C THR A 235 -4.14 -1.65 -27.82
N GLY A 236 -2.82 -1.42 -27.91
CA GLY A 236 -2.28 -0.10 -28.21
C GLY A 236 -2.53 0.93 -27.11
N ASN A 237 -2.64 2.21 -27.47
CA ASN A 237 -2.92 3.27 -26.49
C ASN A 237 -4.43 3.36 -26.25
N TYR A 238 -4.85 3.28 -24.99
CA TYR A 238 -6.26 3.37 -24.61
C TYR A 238 -6.41 4.33 -23.42
N TYR A 239 -7.31 5.29 -23.55
CA TYR A 239 -7.54 6.35 -22.56
C TYR A 239 -8.90 6.12 -21.90
N MET A 240 -8.91 6.16 -20.57
CA MET A 240 -10.10 5.97 -19.75
C MET A 240 -10.35 7.20 -18.88
N ASP A 241 -11.57 7.71 -18.94
CA ASP A 241 -12.12 8.70 -18.00
C ASP A 241 -13.23 8.09 -17.13
N GLY A 242 -13.01 6.83 -16.73
CA GLY A 242 -13.92 6.03 -15.94
C GLY A 242 -13.26 4.77 -15.39
N SER A 243 -14.03 3.99 -14.63
CA SER A 243 -13.66 2.66 -14.14
C SER A 243 -13.90 1.59 -15.20
N ILE A 244 -13.34 0.41 -15.01
CA ILE A 244 -13.70 -0.78 -15.79
C ILE A 244 -14.37 -1.78 -14.86
N ILE A 245 -15.57 -2.24 -15.22
CA ILE A 245 -16.38 -3.14 -14.42
C ILE A 245 -16.65 -4.39 -15.26
N VAL A 246 -16.16 -5.54 -14.81
CA VAL A 246 -16.36 -6.83 -15.47
C VAL A 246 -17.26 -7.69 -14.60
N THR A 247 -18.40 -8.13 -15.13
CA THR A 247 -19.39 -8.90 -14.36
C THR A 247 -19.75 -10.22 -15.01
N GLU A 248 -20.49 -11.05 -14.28
CA GLU A 248 -21.06 -12.31 -14.76
C GLU A 248 -20.00 -13.27 -15.30
N ASN A 249 -19.92 -13.52 -16.61
CA ASN A 249 -18.91 -14.38 -17.24
C ASN A 249 -18.01 -13.63 -18.24
N ALA A 250 -18.07 -12.30 -18.22
CA ALA A 250 -17.32 -11.45 -19.12
C ALA A 250 -15.81 -11.53 -18.90
N THR A 251 -15.04 -11.20 -19.93
CA THR A 251 -13.58 -11.26 -19.96
C THR A 251 -13.01 -9.98 -20.55
N LEU A 252 -12.19 -9.28 -19.78
CA LEU A 252 -11.36 -8.19 -20.27
C LEU A 252 -9.95 -8.71 -20.56
N VAL A 253 -9.45 -8.44 -21.75
CA VAL A 253 -8.07 -8.71 -22.15
C VAL A 253 -7.37 -7.38 -22.43
N ILE A 254 -6.23 -7.15 -21.80
CA ILE A 254 -5.36 -5.99 -22.02
C ILE A 254 -4.02 -6.53 -22.49
N GLU A 255 -3.74 -6.43 -23.78
CA GLU A 255 -2.58 -7.07 -24.43
C GLU A 255 -1.82 -6.03 -25.25
N ASP A 256 -0.49 -5.97 -25.08
CA ASP A 256 0.39 -5.04 -25.80
C ASP A 256 -0.13 -3.59 -25.76
N ALA A 257 -0.66 -3.20 -24.60
CA ALA A 257 -1.41 -1.96 -24.44
C ALA A 257 -0.80 -1.02 -23.41
N ARG A 258 -1.01 0.28 -23.62
CA ARG A 258 -0.87 1.31 -22.59
C ARG A 258 -2.25 1.81 -22.22
N LEU A 259 -2.76 1.34 -21.08
CA LEU A 259 -4.02 1.79 -20.50
C LEU A 259 -3.77 3.00 -19.59
N THR A 260 -4.30 4.15 -19.97
CA THR A 260 -4.11 5.42 -19.26
C THR A 260 -5.41 5.87 -18.62
N PHE A 261 -5.45 5.95 -17.29
CA PHE A 261 -6.58 6.51 -16.54
C PHE A 261 -6.37 8.01 -16.32
N MET A 262 -7.31 8.83 -16.80
CA MET A 262 -7.30 10.30 -16.72
C MET A 262 -7.74 10.83 -15.34
N GLN A 263 -7.47 10.07 -14.27
CA GLN A 263 -7.86 10.45 -12.92
C GLN A 263 -7.03 11.63 -12.37
N THR A 264 -7.72 12.53 -11.68
CA THR A 264 -7.13 13.71 -11.01
C THR A 264 -6.89 13.47 -9.52
N ALA A 265 -7.58 12.49 -8.93
CA ALA A 265 -7.47 12.07 -7.53
C ALA A 265 -7.13 10.58 -7.38
N SER A 266 -6.50 10.21 -6.26
CA SER A 266 -6.25 8.81 -5.92
C SER A 266 -7.56 8.04 -5.76
N PHE A 267 -7.61 6.83 -6.33
CA PHE A 267 -8.77 5.92 -6.29
C PHE A 267 -10.05 6.48 -6.93
N GLN A 268 -9.95 7.50 -7.78
CA GLN A 268 -11.10 8.01 -8.53
C GLN A 268 -11.67 6.92 -9.44
N PHE A 269 -10.80 6.19 -10.15
CA PHE A 269 -11.16 5.08 -11.02
C PHE A 269 -10.52 3.76 -10.56
N ASN A 270 -11.04 2.64 -11.05
CA ASN A 270 -10.54 1.30 -10.73
C ASN A 270 -10.90 0.27 -11.81
N ILE A 271 -10.32 -0.92 -11.72
CA ILE A 271 -10.86 -2.12 -12.38
C ILE A 271 -11.54 -2.99 -11.31
N THR A 272 -12.80 -3.36 -11.50
CA THR A 272 -13.55 -4.22 -10.57
C THR A 272 -14.14 -5.42 -11.28
N LEU A 273 -13.85 -6.63 -10.78
CA LEU A 273 -14.47 -7.89 -11.20
C LEU A 273 -15.46 -8.34 -10.12
N ARG A 274 -16.77 -8.42 -10.43
CA ARG A 274 -17.82 -8.70 -9.44
C ARG A 274 -19.09 -9.30 -10.04
N GLY A 275 -20.02 -9.75 -9.21
CA GLY A 275 -21.37 -10.11 -9.65
C GLY A 275 -21.35 -11.32 -10.58
N ALA A 276 -20.69 -12.39 -10.14
CA ALA A 276 -20.46 -13.54 -10.99
C ALA A 276 -21.76 -14.28 -11.36
N ALA A 277 -22.83 -14.23 -10.55
CA ALA A 277 -24.14 -14.82 -10.85
C ALA A 277 -24.12 -16.27 -11.43
N GLY A 278 -23.08 -17.08 -11.13
CA GLY A 278 -22.86 -18.41 -11.69
C GLY A 278 -21.86 -18.49 -12.85
N GLY A 279 -21.41 -17.36 -13.40
CA GLY A 279 -20.27 -17.18 -14.29
C GLY A 279 -18.94 -17.02 -13.56
N ASN A 280 -17.94 -16.49 -14.26
CA ASN A 280 -16.60 -16.19 -13.76
C ASN A 280 -16.07 -14.94 -14.48
N PRO A 281 -16.10 -13.73 -13.87
CA PRO A 281 -15.49 -12.54 -14.46
C PRO A 281 -13.97 -12.73 -14.56
N ARG A 282 -13.39 -12.38 -15.71
CA ARG A 282 -11.97 -12.61 -16.00
C ARG A 282 -11.25 -11.34 -16.42
N LEU A 283 -10.00 -11.21 -15.97
CA LEU A 283 -9.08 -10.17 -16.40
C LEU A 283 -7.74 -10.77 -16.78
N VAL A 284 -7.32 -10.55 -18.01
CA VAL A 284 -5.99 -10.93 -18.51
C VAL A 284 -5.25 -9.66 -18.85
N ILE A 285 -4.06 -9.48 -18.27
CA ILE A 285 -3.16 -8.38 -18.57
C ILE A 285 -1.82 -8.99 -18.98
N ASP A 286 -1.43 -8.80 -20.23
CA ASP A 286 -0.18 -9.34 -20.78
C ASP A 286 0.60 -8.24 -21.50
N ASN A 287 1.87 -8.08 -21.12
CA ASN A 287 2.78 -7.09 -21.69
C ASN A 287 2.17 -5.67 -21.78
N ALA A 288 1.50 -5.23 -20.72
CA ALA A 288 0.79 -3.96 -20.70
C ALA A 288 1.36 -2.99 -19.66
N THR A 289 1.15 -1.70 -19.91
CA THR A 289 1.44 -0.61 -18.98
C THR A 289 0.12 -0.01 -18.48
N ILE A 290 -0.04 0.09 -17.16
CA ILE A 290 -1.13 0.85 -16.56
C ILE A 290 -0.55 2.18 -16.08
N ASP A 291 -0.98 3.27 -16.71
CA ASP A 291 -0.65 4.63 -16.34
C ASP A 291 -1.82 5.25 -15.58
N THR A 292 -1.53 5.73 -14.37
CA THR A 292 -2.54 6.22 -13.43
C THR A 292 -2.35 7.70 -13.14
N CYS A 293 -1.56 8.41 -13.95
CA CYS A 293 -1.21 9.81 -13.75
C CYS A 293 -0.58 10.09 -12.37
N ASN A 294 0.26 9.17 -11.87
CA ASN A 294 0.87 9.23 -10.53
C ASN A 294 -0.16 9.33 -9.39
N ARG A 295 -1.28 8.61 -9.54
CA ARG A 295 -2.32 8.46 -8.52
C ARG A 295 -2.46 7.00 -8.11
N HIS A 296 -2.99 6.78 -6.91
CA HIS A 296 -3.21 5.43 -6.43
C HIS A 296 -4.36 4.80 -7.23
N PHE A 297 -4.17 3.55 -7.63
CA PHE A 297 -5.13 2.83 -8.46
C PHE A 297 -5.35 1.42 -7.90
N ARG A 298 -6.59 0.94 -7.95
CA ARG A 298 -6.94 -0.37 -7.43
C ARG A 298 -7.51 -1.27 -8.52
N ILE A 299 -7.14 -2.54 -8.44
CA ILE A 299 -7.77 -3.64 -9.14
C ILE A 299 -8.40 -4.52 -8.07
N VAL A 300 -9.71 -4.76 -8.16
CA VAL A 300 -10.48 -5.45 -7.11
C VAL A 300 -11.20 -6.66 -7.69
N LEU A 301 -10.96 -7.82 -7.09
CA LEU A 301 -11.62 -9.07 -7.44
C LEU A 301 -12.54 -9.51 -6.31
N TYR A 302 -13.78 -9.84 -6.64
CA TYR A 302 -14.75 -10.42 -5.72
C TYR A 302 -15.17 -11.83 -6.14
N GLU A 303 -15.79 -12.54 -5.21
CA GLU A 303 -16.48 -13.82 -5.45
C GLU A 303 -15.54 -14.87 -6.06
N ASN A 304 -15.83 -15.44 -7.22
CA ASN A 304 -15.01 -16.44 -7.91
C ASN A 304 -14.27 -15.85 -9.13
N SER A 305 -14.09 -14.53 -9.18
CA SER A 305 -13.41 -13.85 -10.29
C SER A 305 -11.94 -14.29 -10.40
N THR A 306 -11.41 -14.28 -11.61
CA THR A 306 -10.03 -14.73 -11.88
C THR A 306 -9.23 -13.69 -12.65
N MET A 307 -7.94 -13.57 -12.33
CA MET A 307 -7.03 -12.65 -13.00
C MET A 307 -5.70 -13.31 -13.38
N GLN A 308 -5.14 -12.90 -14.51
CA GLN A 308 -3.78 -13.22 -14.94
C GLN A 308 -3.04 -11.93 -15.27
N ILE A 309 -1.86 -11.74 -14.68
CA ILE A 309 -0.97 -10.61 -14.92
C ILE A 309 0.39 -11.16 -15.33
N ASN A 310 0.88 -10.73 -16.48
CA ASN A 310 2.21 -11.02 -16.96
C ASN A 310 2.87 -9.76 -17.51
N CYS A 311 4.13 -9.54 -17.14
CA CYS A 311 4.96 -8.43 -17.64
C CYS A 311 4.37 -7.02 -17.42
N VAL A 312 3.63 -6.78 -16.33
CA VAL A 312 3.09 -5.45 -16.04
C VAL A 312 4.10 -4.60 -15.29
N GLN A 313 4.44 -3.46 -15.90
CA GLN A 313 5.30 -2.46 -15.31
C GLN A 313 4.49 -1.17 -15.09
N PRO A 314 4.31 -0.70 -13.85
CA PRO A 314 3.72 0.60 -13.60
C PRO A 314 4.65 1.68 -14.13
N VAL A 315 4.09 2.75 -14.69
CA VAL A 315 4.86 3.98 -14.93
C VAL A 315 5.41 4.45 -13.58
N SER A 316 6.67 4.90 -13.52
CA SER A 316 7.59 4.92 -12.36
C SER A 316 7.13 5.60 -11.04
N SER A 317 5.87 5.98 -10.92
CA SER A 317 5.26 6.60 -9.75
C SER A 317 3.75 6.32 -9.61
N SER A 318 3.23 5.30 -10.31
CA SER A 318 1.82 4.88 -10.28
C SER A 318 1.62 3.68 -9.36
N PRO A 319 1.22 3.87 -8.09
CA PRO A 319 1.03 2.75 -7.18
C PRO A 319 -0.24 1.97 -7.52
N ILE A 320 -0.07 0.67 -7.78
CA ILE A 320 -1.14 -0.27 -8.12
C ILE A 320 -1.37 -1.22 -6.94
N TYR A 321 -2.63 -1.25 -6.49
CA TYR A 321 -3.12 -2.08 -5.40
C TYR A 321 -4.00 -3.19 -5.97
N LEU A 322 -3.67 -4.45 -5.70
CA LEU A 322 -4.47 -5.60 -6.08
C LEU A 322 -5.16 -6.17 -4.84
N LEU A 323 -6.49 -6.18 -4.84
CA LEU A 323 -7.32 -6.64 -3.72
C LEU A 323 -8.12 -7.88 -4.15
N LEU A 324 -7.91 -9.01 -3.48
CA LEU A 324 -8.63 -10.25 -3.72
C LEU A 324 -9.52 -10.57 -2.53
N TYR A 325 -10.83 -10.70 -2.78
CA TYR A 325 -11.83 -11.06 -1.78
C TYR A 325 -12.50 -12.39 -2.10
N ASN A 326 -13.09 -13.01 -1.06
CA ASN A 326 -13.90 -14.22 -1.17
C ASN A 326 -13.12 -15.38 -1.77
N SER A 327 -13.54 -15.97 -2.88
CA SER A 327 -12.87 -17.11 -3.53
C SER A 327 -12.16 -16.70 -4.83
N SER A 328 -11.79 -15.41 -4.94
CA SER A 328 -11.14 -14.90 -6.15
C SER A 328 -9.71 -15.42 -6.25
N SER A 329 -9.18 -15.44 -7.47
CA SER A 329 -7.82 -15.92 -7.72
C SER A 329 -7.05 -15.03 -8.67
N ALA A 330 -5.74 -14.90 -8.44
CA ALA A 330 -4.84 -14.22 -9.36
C ALA A 330 -3.54 -15.00 -9.56
N ASN A 331 -3.08 -15.02 -10.81
CA ASN A 331 -1.71 -15.41 -11.17
C ASN A 331 -0.96 -14.16 -11.59
N VAL A 332 0.12 -13.81 -10.91
CA VAL A 332 0.91 -12.60 -11.16
C VAL A 332 2.36 -12.99 -11.44
N SER A 333 2.90 -12.45 -12.52
CA SER A 333 4.19 -12.87 -13.05
C SER A 333 4.97 -11.76 -13.72
N GLU A 334 6.29 -11.76 -13.54
CA GLU A 334 7.22 -10.82 -14.19
C GLU A 334 6.78 -9.36 -14.06
N SER A 335 6.11 -9.03 -12.95
CA SER A 335 5.40 -7.77 -12.76
C SER A 335 5.89 -7.04 -11.53
N THR A 336 5.70 -5.72 -11.51
CA THR A 336 5.98 -4.89 -10.33
C THR A 336 4.67 -4.28 -9.82
N LEU A 337 4.29 -4.59 -8.59
CA LEU A 337 3.08 -4.05 -7.96
C LEU A 337 3.42 -3.36 -6.63
N THR A 338 2.55 -2.47 -6.16
CA THR A 338 2.76 -1.80 -4.86
C THR A 338 2.25 -2.68 -3.72
N GLU A 339 1.01 -3.12 -3.81
CA GLU A 339 0.41 -3.92 -2.75
C GLU A 339 -0.49 -5.02 -3.34
N ILE A 340 -0.42 -6.22 -2.75
CA ILE A 340 -1.39 -7.28 -2.96
C ILE A 340 -1.98 -7.66 -1.61
N SER A 341 -3.31 -7.62 -1.48
CA SER A 341 -4.03 -8.06 -0.29
C SER A 341 -5.01 -9.18 -0.62
N LEU A 342 -4.96 -10.25 0.15
CA LEU A 342 -5.84 -11.40 0.05
C LEU A 342 -6.69 -11.52 1.32
N TYR A 343 -7.99 -11.74 1.14
CA TYR A 343 -8.97 -11.89 2.21
C TYR A 343 -9.86 -13.11 1.98
N ASN A 344 -10.42 -13.64 3.06
CA ASN A 344 -11.29 -14.83 3.05
C ASN A 344 -10.60 -16.04 2.40
N LEU A 345 -11.15 -16.60 1.33
CA LEU A 345 -10.64 -17.79 0.61
C LEU A 345 -9.86 -17.43 -0.66
N ALA A 346 -9.36 -16.19 -0.74
CA ALA A 346 -8.69 -15.69 -1.94
C ALA A 346 -7.38 -16.44 -2.18
N SER A 347 -7.01 -16.63 -3.44
CA SER A 347 -5.78 -17.34 -3.82
C SER A 347 -4.88 -16.52 -4.74
N LEU A 348 -3.58 -16.56 -4.47
CA LEU A 348 -2.55 -15.90 -5.27
C LEU A 348 -1.45 -16.89 -5.62
N HIS A 349 -1.03 -16.87 -6.87
CA HIS A 349 0.26 -17.38 -7.28
C HIS A 349 1.10 -16.21 -7.82
N LEU A 350 2.23 -15.92 -7.17
CA LEU A 350 3.12 -14.81 -7.49
C LEU A 350 4.50 -15.35 -7.85
N PHE A 351 4.97 -15.11 -9.08
CA PHE A 351 6.29 -15.58 -9.50
C PHE A 351 7.14 -14.52 -10.20
N SER A 352 8.45 -14.54 -9.97
CA SER A 352 9.43 -13.66 -10.65
C SER A 352 9.05 -12.17 -10.63
N SER A 353 8.48 -11.69 -9.52
CA SER A 353 7.88 -10.36 -9.43
C SER A 353 8.52 -9.49 -8.36
N GLY A 354 8.17 -8.20 -8.36
CA GLY A 354 8.56 -7.22 -7.32
C GLY A 354 7.33 -6.65 -6.60
N LEU A 355 7.36 -6.64 -5.27
CA LEU A 355 6.23 -6.17 -4.47
C LEU A 355 6.68 -5.39 -3.22
N THR A 356 6.05 -4.26 -2.94
CA THR A 356 6.31 -3.54 -1.68
C THR A 356 5.61 -4.21 -0.49
N LEU A 357 4.34 -4.59 -0.65
CA LEU A 357 3.55 -5.12 0.46
C LEU A 357 2.67 -6.30 0.01
N LEU A 358 2.79 -7.42 0.70
CA LEU A 358 1.87 -8.55 0.58
C LEU A 358 1.13 -8.76 1.90
N ARG A 359 -0.20 -8.82 1.86
CA ARG A 359 -1.03 -9.19 3.01
C ARG A 359 -1.85 -10.43 2.68
N ALA A 360 -1.65 -11.51 3.42
CA ALA A 360 -2.49 -12.71 3.37
C ALA A 360 -3.19 -12.86 4.72
N VAL A 361 -4.53 -12.76 4.71
CA VAL A 361 -5.37 -12.75 5.91
C VAL A 361 -6.50 -13.78 5.78
N ASP A 362 -7.08 -14.19 6.90
CA ASP A 362 -8.17 -15.17 7.00
C ASP A 362 -7.79 -16.55 6.44
N GLU A 363 -8.57 -17.17 5.58
CA GLU A 363 -8.30 -18.51 5.00
C GLU A 363 -7.65 -18.40 3.61
N SER A 364 -6.94 -17.31 3.35
CA SER A 364 -6.38 -17.02 2.03
C SER A 364 -5.13 -17.84 1.78
N ARG A 365 -4.80 -18.06 0.50
CA ARG A 365 -3.65 -18.84 0.08
C ARG A 365 -2.73 -18.06 -0.85
N ALA A 366 -1.45 -18.00 -0.54
CA ALA A 366 -0.44 -17.38 -1.39
C ALA A 366 0.73 -18.34 -1.64
N ILE A 367 1.04 -18.58 -2.91
CA ILE A 367 2.25 -19.29 -3.36
C ILE A 367 3.16 -18.26 -4.01
N ILE A 368 4.38 -18.11 -3.51
CA ILE A 368 5.30 -17.05 -3.90
C ILE A 368 6.65 -17.66 -4.26
N GLU A 369 7.12 -17.43 -5.49
CA GLU A 369 8.34 -18.04 -6.01
C GLU A 369 9.24 -17.00 -6.69
N ASN A 370 10.56 -17.07 -6.50
CA ASN A 370 11.53 -16.20 -7.19
C ASN A 370 11.20 -14.69 -7.12
N THR A 371 10.65 -14.22 -6.00
CA THR A 371 10.05 -12.89 -5.89
C THR A 371 10.78 -12.06 -4.85
N ASN A 372 10.89 -10.74 -5.10
CA ASN A 372 11.37 -9.78 -4.10
C ASN A 372 10.17 -9.09 -3.45
N ILE A 373 10.00 -9.30 -2.16
CA ILE A 373 8.95 -8.67 -1.35
C ILE A 373 9.60 -7.74 -0.35
N HIS A 374 9.10 -6.53 -0.19
CA HIS A 374 9.60 -5.66 0.86
C HIS A 374 9.05 -6.08 2.23
N TYR A 375 7.72 -6.09 2.39
CA TYR A 375 7.06 -6.53 3.61
C TYR A 375 6.00 -7.59 3.33
N LEU A 376 6.07 -8.73 4.03
CA LEU A 376 5.06 -9.79 3.95
C LEU A 376 4.35 -9.92 5.28
N HIS A 377 3.02 -9.87 5.25
CA HIS A 377 2.17 -10.06 6.42
C HIS A 377 1.25 -11.27 6.22
N ALA A 378 1.33 -12.22 7.13
CA ALA A 378 0.46 -13.39 7.20
C ALA A 378 -0.30 -13.38 8.53
N ALA A 379 -1.62 -13.51 8.47
CA ALA A 379 -2.47 -13.45 9.66
C ALA A 379 -3.60 -14.47 9.62
N ASN A 380 -4.18 -14.73 10.79
CA ASN A 380 -5.33 -15.61 10.99
C ASN A 380 -5.07 -17.03 10.49
N GLY A 381 -5.81 -17.55 9.51
CA GLY A 381 -5.66 -18.92 9.01
C GLY A 381 -4.91 -19.02 7.68
N ALA A 382 -4.19 -17.97 7.28
CA ALA A 382 -3.67 -17.85 5.92
C ALA A 382 -2.60 -18.92 5.64
N GLU A 383 -2.61 -19.50 4.45
CA GLU A 383 -1.60 -20.44 3.97
C GLU A 383 -0.64 -19.73 3.03
N VAL A 384 0.62 -19.57 3.45
CA VAL A 384 1.63 -18.83 2.68
C VAL A 384 2.84 -19.71 2.44
N GLU A 385 3.11 -20.01 1.18
CA GLU A 385 4.29 -20.77 0.74
C GLU A 385 5.23 -19.82 0.00
N VAL A 386 6.46 -19.68 0.48
CA VAL A 386 7.48 -18.80 -0.13
C VAL A 386 8.72 -19.61 -0.48
N SER A 387 9.15 -19.56 -1.74
CA SER A 387 10.35 -20.26 -2.22
C SER A 387 11.27 -19.34 -3.03
N ASP A 388 12.58 -19.57 -2.92
CA ASP A 388 13.62 -18.92 -3.75
C ASP A 388 13.50 -17.39 -3.81
N SER A 389 13.09 -16.77 -2.71
CA SER A 389 12.64 -15.37 -2.66
C SER A 389 13.42 -14.56 -1.61
N THR A 390 13.24 -13.24 -1.64
CA THR A 390 13.80 -12.34 -0.62
C THR A 390 12.71 -11.48 0.01
N ILE A 391 12.65 -11.45 1.34
CA ILE A 391 11.85 -10.52 2.13
C ILE A 391 12.80 -9.46 2.70
N THR A 392 12.77 -8.27 2.11
CA THR A 392 13.84 -7.27 2.29
C THR A 392 13.71 -6.43 3.57
N ASP A 393 12.51 -6.24 4.10
CA ASP A 393 12.25 -5.56 5.37
C ASP A 393 11.86 -6.56 6.46
N ALA A 394 10.62 -7.04 6.46
CA ALA A 394 10.15 -7.96 7.49
C ALA A 394 9.08 -8.96 7.01
N LEU A 395 9.16 -10.16 7.59
CA LEU A 395 8.10 -11.16 7.62
C LEU A 395 7.31 -11.01 8.92
N SER A 396 6.07 -10.56 8.81
CA SER A 396 5.13 -10.36 9.90
C SER A 396 4.14 -11.51 9.99
N ILE A 397 4.13 -12.17 11.15
CA ILE A 397 3.25 -13.29 11.47
C ILE A 397 2.35 -12.87 12.62
N GLN A 398 1.04 -12.88 12.36
CA GLN A 398 0.04 -12.57 13.37
C GLN A 398 -0.80 -13.82 13.69
N SER A 399 -0.84 -14.18 14.98
CA SER A 399 -1.67 -15.27 15.49
C SER A 399 -2.54 -14.82 16.65
N SER A 400 -3.62 -15.56 16.90
CA SER A 400 -4.54 -15.31 18.00
C SER A 400 -4.90 -16.57 18.76
N ARG A 401 -4.97 -16.47 20.09
CA ARG A 401 -5.24 -17.61 21.00
C ARG A 401 -4.37 -18.81 20.68
N THR A 402 -3.05 -18.58 20.62
CA THR A 402 -2.05 -19.60 20.37
C THR A 402 -1.12 -19.77 21.56
N GLN A 403 -0.59 -20.98 21.72
CA GLN A 403 0.63 -21.24 22.47
C GLN A 403 1.74 -21.57 21.47
N CYS A 404 2.91 -20.96 21.59
CA CYS A 404 4.03 -21.30 20.71
C CYS A 404 5.37 -21.10 21.42
N ASN A 405 6.39 -21.77 20.89
CA ASN A 405 7.78 -21.70 21.34
C ASN A 405 8.67 -21.29 20.17
N ILE A 406 9.06 -20.02 20.14
CA ILE A 406 9.92 -19.43 19.11
C ILE A 406 11.35 -19.40 19.64
N GLN A 407 12.29 -20.00 18.90
CA GLN A 407 13.68 -20.10 19.33
C GLN A 407 14.64 -19.84 18.17
N GLY A 408 15.70 -19.06 18.43
CA GLY A 408 16.83 -18.95 17.51
C GLY A 408 16.53 -18.19 16.22
N ILE A 409 15.52 -17.32 16.21
CA ILE A 409 15.13 -16.60 14.99
C ILE A 409 16.03 -15.39 14.81
N GLU A 410 16.73 -15.30 13.68
CA GLU A 410 17.54 -14.15 13.30
C GLU A 410 17.44 -13.84 11.79
N PRO A 411 17.75 -12.60 11.36
CA PRO A 411 17.82 -12.29 9.93
C PRO A 411 18.88 -13.11 9.19
N GLU A 412 18.46 -13.99 8.29
CA GLU A 412 19.34 -14.90 7.56
C GLU A 412 18.70 -15.50 6.29
N LEU A 413 19.49 -16.29 5.56
CA LEU A 413 18.99 -17.16 4.50
C LEU A 413 18.46 -18.45 5.11
N VAL A 414 17.14 -18.64 5.04
CA VAL A 414 16.45 -19.77 5.61
C VAL A 414 16.33 -20.89 4.57
N ALA A 415 16.97 -22.02 4.81
CA ALA A 415 16.87 -23.18 3.91
C ALA A 415 15.46 -23.78 3.93
N TYR A 416 14.90 -23.99 5.11
CA TYR A 416 13.51 -24.38 5.32
C TYR A 416 13.05 -23.91 6.70
N TRP A 417 11.83 -23.40 6.78
CA TRP A 417 11.17 -23.07 8.06
C TRP A 417 9.65 -23.02 7.87
N ASN A 418 8.92 -23.52 8.84
CA ASN A 418 7.46 -23.46 8.91
C ASN A 418 7.01 -22.96 10.28
N PHE A 419 6.13 -21.97 10.32
CA PHE A 419 5.69 -21.38 11.59
C PHE A 419 5.03 -22.40 12.53
N LEU A 420 4.10 -23.20 12.01
CA LEU A 420 3.35 -24.15 12.83
C LEU A 420 4.25 -25.27 13.38
N GLU A 421 5.12 -25.81 12.53
CA GLU A 421 6.01 -26.92 12.87
C GLU A 421 7.21 -26.47 13.72
N ASN A 422 7.98 -25.48 13.26
CA ASN A 422 9.20 -25.06 13.93
C ASN A 422 8.94 -24.30 15.23
N CYS A 423 7.79 -23.63 15.37
CA CYS A 423 7.43 -22.94 16.60
C CYS A 423 6.49 -23.75 17.50
N SER A 424 6.22 -25.02 17.18
CA SER A 424 5.34 -25.91 17.97
C SER A 424 3.99 -25.26 18.30
N VAL A 425 3.35 -24.65 17.31
CA VAL A 425 2.15 -23.83 17.52
C VAL A 425 0.95 -24.71 17.89
N ILE A 426 0.31 -24.40 19.02
CA ILE A 426 -0.94 -24.99 19.46
C ILE A 426 -2.01 -23.91 19.33
N ILE A 427 -3.05 -24.18 18.53
CA ILE A 427 -4.18 -23.27 18.32
C ILE A 427 -5.29 -23.65 19.30
N GLU A 428 -5.66 -22.72 20.18
CA GLU A 428 -6.76 -22.91 21.13
C GLU A 428 -8.13 -22.82 20.45
N THR A 429 -9.18 -23.16 21.18
CA THR A 429 -10.56 -23.08 20.65
C THR A 429 -10.91 -21.65 20.23
N GLY A 430 -11.25 -21.48 18.93
CA GLY A 430 -11.54 -20.19 18.33
C GLY A 430 -10.33 -19.29 18.13
N GLY A 431 -9.12 -19.85 18.19
CA GLY A 431 -7.88 -19.21 17.79
C GLY A 431 -7.56 -19.41 16.31
N HIS A 432 -6.57 -18.67 15.84
CA HIS A 432 -6.09 -18.71 14.46
C HIS A 432 -4.57 -18.55 14.41
N ALA A 433 -3.90 -19.30 13.53
CA ALA A 433 -2.48 -19.16 13.25
C ALA A 433 -2.22 -19.43 11.76
N PRO A 434 -1.47 -18.56 11.06
CA PRO A 434 -1.22 -18.77 9.65
C PRO A 434 -0.23 -19.92 9.46
N ASN A 435 -0.37 -20.67 8.37
CA ASN A 435 0.59 -21.68 7.96
C ASN A 435 1.60 -21.07 6.98
N VAL A 436 2.69 -20.50 7.51
CA VAL A 436 3.75 -19.90 6.71
C VAL A 436 4.90 -20.89 6.55
N SER A 437 5.19 -21.28 5.30
CA SER A 437 6.31 -22.14 4.92
C SER A 437 7.30 -21.37 4.05
N LEU A 438 8.58 -21.45 4.40
CA LEU A 438 9.69 -20.83 3.70
C LEU A 438 10.64 -21.93 3.19
N SER A 439 11.13 -21.79 1.97
CA SER A 439 12.15 -22.68 1.38
C SER A 439 13.17 -21.87 0.57
N ASN A 440 14.42 -21.83 1.02
CA ASN A 440 15.48 -21.04 0.40
C ASN A 440 15.10 -19.54 0.29
N VAL A 441 14.70 -18.94 1.40
CA VAL A 441 14.22 -17.54 1.46
C VAL A 441 15.15 -16.70 2.33
N GLN A 442 15.61 -15.56 1.82
CA GLN A 442 16.31 -14.57 2.64
C GLN A 442 15.28 -13.72 3.40
N VAL A 443 15.34 -13.73 4.74
CA VAL A 443 14.45 -12.94 5.61
C VAL A 443 15.28 -11.92 6.38
N ASN A 444 15.10 -10.63 6.10
CA ASN A 444 15.89 -9.56 6.73
C ASN A 444 15.33 -9.07 8.08
N GLY A 445 14.09 -9.44 8.40
CA GLY A 445 13.42 -9.03 9.63
C GLY A 445 12.28 -9.99 9.97
N TRP A 446 12.15 -10.26 11.26
CA TRP A 446 11.11 -11.15 11.79
C TRP A 446 10.20 -10.37 12.73
N SER A 447 8.91 -10.47 12.49
CA SER A 447 7.89 -9.71 13.18
C SER A 447 6.81 -10.65 13.68
N PHE A 448 6.51 -10.62 14.98
CA PHE A 448 5.47 -11.45 15.58
C PHE A 448 4.43 -10.59 16.27
N SER A 449 3.15 -10.86 16.01
CA SER A 449 2.01 -10.20 16.64
C SER A 449 1.07 -11.22 17.26
N PHE A 450 0.85 -11.11 18.56
CA PHE A 450 0.05 -12.05 19.35
C PHE A 450 -1.17 -11.37 19.94
N ALA A 451 -2.36 -11.90 19.65
CA ALA A 451 -3.62 -11.48 20.26
C ALA A 451 -4.22 -12.59 21.11
N ASP A 452 -4.50 -12.33 22.40
CA ASP A 452 -5.01 -13.34 23.34
C ASP A 452 -4.17 -14.64 23.41
N ALA A 453 -2.85 -14.58 23.16
CA ALA A 453 -1.96 -15.74 23.21
C ALA A 453 -1.75 -16.23 24.65
N VAL A 454 -1.55 -17.53 24.83
CA VAL A 454 -1.37 -18.13 26.15
C VAL A 454 0.01 -18.78 26.20
N ASP A 455 0.77 -18.50 27.25
CA ASP A 455 2.06 -19.13 27.55
C ASP A 455 3.04 -19.18 26.36
N THR A 456 3.08 -18.12 25.54
CA THR A 456 3.98 -18.05 24.39
C THR A 456 5.39 -17.72 24.86
N ILE A 457 6.37 -18.51 24.41
CA ILE A 457 7.78 -18.36 24.76
C ILE A 457 8.56 -17.95 23.52
N ILE A 458 9.39 -16.91 23.66
CA ILE A 458 10.34 -16.47 22.64
C ILE A 458 11.72 -16.46 23.28
N CYS A 459 12.69 -17.14 22.68
CA CYS A 459 14.04 -17.21 23.22
C CYS A 459 15.12 -17.08 22.15
N ASP A 460 16.27 -16.52 22.54
CA ASP A 460 17.48 -16.46 21.70
C ASP A 460 17.21 -15.89 20.30
N SER A 461 16.42 -14.82 20.20
CA SER A 461 15.90 -14.33 18.92
C SER A 461 16.16 -12.84 18.71
N ARG A 462 16.35 -12.45 17.45
CA ARG A 462 16.51 -11.08 16.97
C ARG A 462 15.35 -10.69 16.06
N LEU A 463 14.42 -9.92 16.61
CA LEU A 463 13.18 -9.50 15.98
C LEU A 463 13.28 -8.08 15.43
N HIS A 464 12.57 -7.86 14.32
CA HIS A 464 12.20 -6.53 13.85
C HIS A 464 11.11 -5.96 14.76
N SER A 465 9.99 -6.67 14.94
CA SER A 465 8.92 -6.25 15.85
C SER A 465 8.35 -7.38 16.71
N LEU A 466 7.96 -7.03 17.94
CA LEU A 466 7.14 -7.87 18.82
C LEU A 466 5.90 -7.10 19.30
N GLU A 467 4.72 -7.55 18.88
CA GLU A 467 3.44 -6.97 19.28
C GLU A 467 2.66 -7.97 20.13
N VAL A 468 2.13 -7.50 21.27
CA VAL A 468 1.39 -8.35 22.22
C VAL A 468 0.14 -7.63 22.71
N SER A 469 -1.02 -8.11 22.33
CA SER A 469 -2.33 -7.47 22.55
C SER A 469 -3.34 -8.40 23.22
N GLY A 470 -4.52 -7.87 23.56
CA GLY A 470 -5.59 -8.65 24.19
C GLY A 470 -5.21 -9.13 25.59
N SER A 471 -5.61 -10.34 25.97
CA SER A 471 -5.28 -10.96 27.26
C SER A 471 -4.01 -11.83 27.21
N SER A 472 -3.08 -11.50 26.32
CA SER A 472 -1.93 -12.35 26.02
C SER A 472 -0.95 -12.51 27.20
N VAL A 473 -0.31 -13.67 27.30
CA VAL A 473 0.81 -13.94 28.21
C VAL A 473 2.02 -14.42 27.40
N VAL A 474 3.11 -13.64 27.43
CA VAL A 474 4.33 -13.88 26.65
C VAL A 474 5.57 -13.84 27.55
N TYR A 475 6.50 -14.76 27.32
CA TYR A 475 7.80 -14.84 27.98
C TYR A 475 8.92 -14.66 26.95
N ALA A 476 9.73 -13.62 27.09
CA ALA A 476 10.83 -13.30 26.20
C ALA A 476 12.18 -13.48 26.92
N TYR A 477 13.05 -14.37 26.44
CA TYR A 477 14.34 -14.69 27.05
C TYR A 477 15.48 -14.43 26.08
N ARG A 478 16.40 -13.51 26.40
CA ARG A 478 17.50 -13.15 25.49
C ARG A 478 17.00 -12.76 24.11
N VAL A 479 15.96 -11.94 24.07
CA VAL A 479 15.36 -11.42 22.84
C VAL A 479 15.89 -10.01 22.59
N TYR A 480 16.28 -9.72 21.36
CA TYR A 480 16.42 -8.37 20.86
C TYR A 480 15.22 -8.03 19.97
N ALA A 481 14.57 -6.89 20.17
CA ALA A 481 13.53 -6.39 19.28
C ALA A 481 13.79 -4.92 18.92
N GLN A 482 13.68 -4.54 17.65
CA GLN A 482 13.79 -3.10 17.31
C GLN A 482 12.60 -2.33 17.88
N TRP A 483 11.41 -2.91 17.77
CA TRP A 483 10.19 -2.38 18.36
C TRP A 483 9.48 -3.44 19.20
N ALA A 484 8.90 -3.01 20.32
CA ALA A 484 8.02 -3.81 21.14
C ALA A 484 6.78 -2.99 21.53
N ASP A 485 5.59 -3.49 21.21
CA ASP A 485 4.32 -2.83 21.52
C ASP A 485 3.34 -3.75 22.23
N PHE A 486 2.92 -3.31 23.42
CA PHE A 486 2.16 -4.09 24.36
C PHE A 486 0.86 -3.39 24.73
N SER A 487 -0.26 -4.02 24.42
CA SER A 487 -1.59 -3.42 24.50
C SER A 487 -2.64 -4.30 25.17
N GLY A 488 -3.81 -3.72 25.46
CA GLY A 488 -4.93 -4.45 26.06
C GLY A 488 -4.64 -4.84 27.51
N PHE A 489 -4.81 -6.12 27.85
CA PHE A 489 -4.51 -6.71 29.16
C PHE A 489 -3.27 -7.62 29.09
N SER A 490 -2.37 -7.38 28.12
CA SER A 490 -1.24 -8.26 27.90
C SER A 490 -0.26 -8.27 29.08
N ARG A 491 0.41 -9.41 29.26
CA ARG A 491 1.43 -9.62 30.29
C ARG A 491 2.68 -10.19 29.63
N VAL A 492 3.76 -9.43 29.67
CA VAL A 492 5.03 -9.81 29.06
C VAL A 492 6.08 -9.92 30.16
N ASN A 493 6.79 -11.05 30.22
CA ASN A 493 7.95 -11.24 31.09
C ASN A 493 9.19 -11.29 30.21
N ALA A 494 9.99 -10.22 30.22
CA ALA A 494 11.20 -10.09 29.42
C ALA A 494 12.44 -10.24 30.31
N THR A 495 13.19 -11.32 30.13
CA THR A 495 14.43 -11.60 30.86
C THR A 495 15.63 -11.53 29.94
N ASP A 496 16.70 -10.85 30.37
CA ASP A 496 17.95 -10.69 29.60
C ASP A 496 17.74 -10.13 28.18
N SER A 497 16.72 -9.28 28.00
CA SER A 497 16.23 -8.86 26.69
C SER A 497 16.47 -7.38 26.44
N ILE A 498 16.53 -7.00 25.16
CA ILE A 498 16.81 -5.63 24.73
C ILE A 498 15.73 -5.22 23.73
N ALA A 499 15.18 -4.03 23.88
CA ALA A 499 14.34 -3.43 22.86
C ALA A 499 14.83 -2.02 22.53
N ASP A 500 14.78 -1.61 21.26
CA ASP A 500 15.15 -0.22 20.94
C ASP A 500 14.01 0.73 21.33
N ALA A 501 12.78 0.40 20.98
CA ALA A 501 11.59 1.12 21.40
C ALA A 501 10.57 0.22 22.09
N ILE A 502 10.03 0.67 23.24
CA ILE A 502 8.95 0.00 23.97
C ILE A 502 7.75 0.95 24.09
N TYR A 503 6.58 0.44 23.70
CA TYR A 503 5.29 1.10 23.82
C TYR A 503 4.36 0.22 24.67
N LEU A 504 3.76 0.83 25.69
CA LEU A 504 2.79 0.18 26.56
C LEU A 504 1.51 1.02 26.60
N HIS A 505 0.36 0.42 26.32
CA HIS A 505 -0.92 1.12 26.38
C HIS A 505 -2.09 0.23 26.87
N GLY A 506 -3.23 0.84 27.20
CA GLY A 506 -4.35 0.15 27.85
C GLY A 506 -4.03 -0.25 29.30
N PHE A 507 -4.02 -1.56 29.57
CA PHE A 507 -3.75 -2.20 30.87
C PHE A 507 -2.59 -3.21 30.78
N SER A 508 -1.73 -3.08 29.77
CA SER A 508 -0.62 -4.01 29.57
C SER A 508 0.40 -3.92 30.71
N VAL A 509 1.05 -5.05 30.99
CA VAL A 509 2.07 -5.18 32.03
C VAL A 509 3.32 -5.81 31.46
N LEU A 510 4.46 -5.15 31.64
CA LEU A 510 5.77 -5.67 31.29
C LEU A 510 6.62 -5.85 32.55
N TRP A 511 7.11 -7.06 32.78
CA TRP A 511 8.15 -7.37 33.76
C TRP A 511 9.48 -7.48 33.04
N ALA A 512 10.32 -6.46 33.18
CA ALA A 512 11.65 -6.40 32.60
C ALA A 512 12.68 -6.86 33.64
N GLU A 513 13.20 -8.07 33.51
CA GLU A 513 14.26 -8.63 34.36
C GLU A 513 15.60 -8.61 33.65
N ASN A 514 16.54 -7.78 34.12
CA ASN A 514 17.79 -7.54 33.40
C ASN A 514 17.56 -7.19 31.92
N SER A 515 16.53 -6.39 31.66
CA SER A 515 16.13 -6.01 30.32
C SER A 515 16.16 -4.50 30.15
N THR A 516 16.49 -4.03 28.94
CA THR A 516 16.74 -2.60 28.68
C THR A 516 15.98 -2.09 27.46
N ALA A 517 15.53 -0.83 27.53
CA ALA A 517 15.11 -0.05 26.38
C ALA A 517 16.26 0.90 25.97
N THR A 518 16.71 0.89 24.72
CA THR A 518 17.91 1.64 24.30
C THR A 518 17.61 3.04 23.75
N MET A 519 16.46 3.24 23.10
CA MET A 519 16.11 4.50 22.45
C MET A 519 14.87 5.18 23.04
N LYS A 520 13.76 4.46 23.13
CA LYS A 520 12.46 5.06 23.44
C LYS A 520 11.63 4.17 24.36
N LEU A 521 11.08 4.77 25.41
CA LEU A 521 10.13 4.12 26.31
C LEU A 521 8.92 5.03 26.48
N GLN A 522 7.74 4.53 26.10
CA GLN A 522 6.48 5.24 26.29
C GLN A 522 5.47 4.34 26.98
N VAL A 523 4.91 4.85 28.07
CA VAL A 523 3.89 4.16 28.88
C VAL A 523 2.66 5.04 28.88
N TYR A 524 1.52 4.49 28.47
CA TYR A 524 0.25 5.18 28.31
C TYR A 524 -0.85 4.54 29.18
N ASP A 525 -1.93 5.27 29.38
CA ASP A 525 -3.13 4.79 30.09
C ASP A 525 -2.84 4.21 31.49
N GLN A 526 -3.25 2.96 31.72
CA GLN A 526 -3.12 2.22 32.97
C GLN A 526 -2.06 1.11 32.87
N SER A 527 -1.22 1.16 31.84
CA SER A 527 -0.15 0.19 31.65
C SER A 527 0.98 0.38 32.68
N MET A 528 1.71 -0.70 32.94
CA MET A 528 2.75 -0.74 33.96
C MET A 528 3.99 -1.48 33.49
N LEU A 529 5.16 -0.92 33.78
CA LEU A 529 6.46 -1.54 33.58
C LEU A 529 7.15 -1.74 34.94
N TYR A 530 7.47 -2.99 35.25
CA TYR A 530 8.25 -3.39 36.42
C TYR A 530 9.69 -3.65 36.00
N VAL A 531 10.62 -2.82 36.47
CA VAL A 531 12.04 -2.93 36.14
C VAL A 531 12.77 -3.64 37.28
N ASN A 532 13.34 -4.80 36.97
CA ASN A 532 14.08 -5.64 37.90
C ASN A 532 15.51 -5.83 37.42
N TRP A 533 16.46 -5.81 38.35
CA TRP A 533 17.88 -6.03 38.05
C TRP A 533 18.45 -7.18 38.84
N TYR A 534 19.55 -7.74 38.34
CA TYR A 534 20.31 -8.73 39.08
C TYR A 534 21.19 -8.07 40.13
N LEU A 535 21.06 -8.57 41.35
CA LEU A 535 21.91 -8.25 42.47
C LEU A 535 22.69 -9.50 42.86
N GLU A 536 23.99 -9.49 42.60
CA GLU A 536 24.91 -10.53 43.02
C GLU A 536 25.49 -10.18 44.39
N VAL A 537 25.16 -11.00 45.39
CA VAL A 537 25.61 -10.80 46.77
C VAL A 537 26.70 -11.82 47.09
N TYR A 538 27.88 -11.32 47.42
CA TYR A 538 29.01 -12.09 47.89
C TYR A 538 29.10 -12.00 49.42
N VAL A 539 28.97 -13.13 50.11
CA VAL A 539 29.07 -13.17 51.57
C VAL A 539 30.42 -13.73 51.96
N VAL A 540 31.15 -12.94 52.72
CA VAL A 540 32.47 -13.30 53.24
C VAL A 540 32.52 -13.19 54.75
N ASP A 541 33.42 -13.94 55.37
CA ASP A 541 33.73 -13.80 56.78
C ASP A 541 34.72 -12.64 57.03
N SER A 542 35.15 -12.47 58.29
CA SER A 542 36.11 -11.43 58.67
C SER A 542 37.53 -11.59 58.08
N PHE A 543 37.84 -12.75 57.47
CA PHE A 543 39.10 -13.05 56.78
C PHE A 543 38.95 -13.12 55.26
N TRP A 544 37.83 -12.63 54.70
CA TRP A 544 37.53 -12.69 53.27
C TRP A 544 37.40 -14.12 52.72
N GLN A 545 37.00 -15.08 53.56
CA GLN A 545 36.67 -16.44 53.12
C GLN A 545 35.21 -16.52 52.69
N ASP A 546 34.94 -17.32 51.67
CA ASP A 546 33.59 -17.59 51.16
C ASP A 546 32.71 -18.21 52.26
N VAL A 547 31.53 -17.64 52.49
CA VAL A 547 30.55 -18.21 53.43
C VAL A 547 29.47 -18.95 52.64
N PRO A 548 29.53 -20.28 52.49
CA PRO A 548 28.51 -21.05 51.80
C PRO A 548 27.22 -21.17 52.62
N ASN A 549 26.07 -21.27 51.95
CA ASN A 549 24.74 -21.39 52.55
C ASN A 549 24.34 -20.24 53.49
N ALA A 550 24.97 -19.07 53.38
CA ALA A 550 24.50 -17.86 54.04
C ALA A 550 23.15 -17.46 53.45
N ASN A 551 22.17 -17.19 54.31
CA ASN A 551 20.88 -16.65 53.90
C ASN A 551 21.05 -15.18 53.54
N VAL A 552 20.55 -14.76 52.39
CA VAL A 552 20.54 -13.37 51.97
C VAL A 552 19.09 -12.94 51.76
N THR A 553 18.71 -11.83 52.38
CA THR A 553 17.38 -11.21 52.25
C THR A 553 17.53 -9.75 51.82
N VAL A 554 16.73 -9.32 50.85
CA VAL A 554 16.69 -7.95 50.34
C VAL A 554 15.37 -7.30 50.75
N ILE A 555 15.46 -6.27 51.59
CA ILE A 555 14.31 -5.61 52.21
C ILE A 555 14.29 -4.13 51.77
N ARG A 556 13.13 -3.64 51.34
CA ARG A 556 12.91 -2.22 51.03
C ARG A 556 12.92 -1.35 52.29
N THR A 557 13.04 -0.04 52.12
CA THR A 557 12.95 0.92 53.24
C THR A 557 11.62 0.87 54.00
N ASP A 558 10.55 0.41 53.36
CA ASP A 558 9.24 0.20 53.99
C ASP A 558 9.09 -1.14 54.74
N GLY A 559 10.14 -1.96 54.76
CA GLY A 559 10.14 -3.27 55.42
C GLY A 559 9.66 -4.42 54.53
N THR A 560 9.28 -4.18 53.28
CA THR A 560 8.84 -5.23 52.36
C THR A 560 10.03 -6.05 51.86
N GLU A 561 9.97 -7.37 52.02
CA GLU A 561 10.95 -8.29 51.41
C GLU A 561 10.71 -8.36 49.90
N THR A 562 11.77 -8.15 49.10
CA THR A 562 11.72 -8.13 47.63
C THR A 562 12.41 -9.33 47.00
N ALA A 563 13.42 -9.89 47.66
CA ALA A 563 14.12 -11.08 47.20
C ALA A 563 14.78 -11.80 48.38
N ARG A 564 14.98 -13.11 48.24
CA ARG A 564 15.78 -13.91 49.17
C ARG A 564 16.46 -15.07 48.47
N GLY A 565 17.56 -15.55 49.02
CA GLY A 565 18.27 -16.73 48.52
C GLY A 565 19.37 -17.19 49.48
N GLN A 566 20.12 -18.21 49.07
CA GLN A 566 21.27 -18.73 49.81
C GLN A 566 22.51 -18.70 48.95
N THR A 567 23.66 -18.41 49.57
CA THR A 567 24.95 -18.44 48.87
C THR A 567 25.35 -19.86 48.51
N ASN A 568 25.98 -20.01 47.34
CA ASN A 568 26.56 -21.26 46.87
C ASN A 568 27.89 -21.58 47.59
N ALA A 569 28.58 -22.63 47.16
CA ALA A 569 29.87 -23.05 47.73
C ALA A 569 30.98 -21.97 47.67
N THR A 570 30.84 -20.99 46.79
CA THR A 570 31.77 -19.86 46.61
C THR A 570 31.28 -18.58 47.28
N GLY A 571 30.28 -18.65 48.17
CA GLY A 571 29.78 -17.47 48.89
C GLY A 571 28.90 -16.53 48.06
N TRP A 572 28.46 -16.94 46.87
CA TRP A 572 27.68 -16.09 45.95
C TRP A 572 26.21 -16.48 45.87
N VAL A 573 25.34 -15.47 45.80
CA VAL A 573 23.92 -15.64 45.41
C VAL A 573 23.52 -14.55 44.42
N LYS A 574 22.75 -14.91 43.39
CA LYS A 574 22.16 -13.99 42.42
C LYS A 574 20.68 -13.83 42.73
N LEU A 575 20.22 -12.60 42.91
CA LEU A 575 18.85 -12.24 43.26
C LEU A 575 18.25 -11.29 42.21
N THR A 576 16.96 -11.41 41.94
CA THR A 576 16.21 -10.45 41.11
C THR A 576 15.52 -9.44 42.02
N VAL A 577 15.84 -8.15 41.87
CA VAL A 577 15.35 -7.09 42.77
C VAL A 577 14.62 -6.02 41.98
N LEU A 578 13.41 -5.66 42.44
CA LEU A 578 12.59 -4.60 41.85
C LEU A 578 13.22 -3.23 42.10
N SER A 579 13.61 -2.56 41.02
CA SER A 579 14.30 -1.27 41.03
C SER A 579 13.35 -0.09 40.90
N SER A 580 12.44 -0.15 39.92
CA SER A 580 11.44 0.88 39.69
C SER A 580 10.16 0.31 39.09
N ILE A 581 9.08 1.06 39.28
CA ILE A 581 7.80 0.84 38.62
C ILE A 581 7.52 2.07 37.78
N ILE A 582 7.23 1.90 36.49
CA ILE A 582 6.95 3.00 35.57
C ILE A 582 5.50 2.87 35.11
N ASN A 583 4.75 3.96 35.16
CA ASN A 583 3.40 4.05 34.59
C ASN A 583 3.29 5.30 33.70
N ALA A 584 2.10 5.59 33.19
CA ALA A 584 1.88 6.71 32.29
C ALA A 584 2.15 8.10 32.88
N THR A 585 2.19 8.24 34.21
CA THR A 585 2.39 9.53 34.88
C THR A 585 3.87 9.80 35.19
N ARG A 586 4.59 8.79 35.71
CA ARG A 586 6.00 8.93 36.11
C ARG A 586 6.65 7.58 36.42
N GLU A 587 7.96 7.63 36.62
CA GLU A 587 8.74 6.56 37.25
C GLU A 587 8.69 6.66 38.79
N TYR A 588 8.53 5.52 39.45
CA TYR A 588 8.53 5.35 40.90
C TYR A 588 9.73 4.46 41.28
N PRO A 589 10.90 5.07 41.59
CA PRO A 589 12.05 4.30 42.07
C PRO A 589 11.73 3.70 43.44
N GLN A 590 12.14 2.45 43.68
CA GLN A 590 11.89 1.76 44.95
C GLN A 590 12.87 2.19 46.06
N GLY A 591 13.89 2.99 45.71
CA GLY A 591 14.87 3.52 46.65
C GLY A 591 15.95 2.51 47.06
N PRO A 592 16.75 2.84 48.09
CA PRO A 592 17.78 1.93 48.58
C PRO A 592 17.18 0.69 49.24
N HIS A 593 17.86 -0.44 49.09
CA HIS A 593 17.49 -1.73 49.66
C HIS A 593 18.47 -2.11 50.78
N ASN A 594 17.94 -2.64 51.88
CA ASN A 594 18.71 -3.26 52.96
C ASN A 594 18.98 -4.72 52.59
N ILE A 595 20.24 -5.05 52.34
CA ILE A 595 20.70 -6.40 52.00
C ILE A 595 21.29 -7.01 53.26
N THR A 596 20.58 -7.96 53.84
CA THR A 596 21.00 -8.65 55.06
C THR A 596 21.50 -10.03 54.70
N ALA A 597 22.76 -10.33 55.01
CA ALA A 597 23.29 -11.68 54.99
C ALA A 597 23.33 -12.25 56.41
N SER A 598 22.97 -13.51 56.58
CA SER A 598 23.07 -14.21 57.86
C SER A 598 23.54 -15.65 57.70
N TYR A 599 24.36 -16.09 58.66
CA TYR A 599 24.82 -17.47 58.79
C TYR A 599 24.80 -17.84 60.26
N GLU A 600 24.04 -18.86 60.64
CA GLU A 600 23.76 -19.20 62.04
C GLU A 600 23.26 -17.98 62.85
N THR A 601 24.00 -17.56 63.88
CA THR A 601 23.69 -16.38 64.72
C THR A 601 24.31 -15.09 64.22
N PHE A 602 25.14 -15.15 63.17
CA PHE A 602 25.85 -13.99 62.63
C PHE A 602 25.03 -13.35 61.53
N SER A 603 24.96 -12.02 61.51
CA SER A 603 24.34 -11.27 60.44
C SER A 603 25.02 -9.93 60.23
N ASN A 604 24.96 -9.42 59.00
CA ASN A 604 25.31 -8.04 58.70
C ASN A 604 24.38 -7.50 57.60
N THR A 605 24.19 -6.19 57.59
CA THR A 605 23.33 -5.50 56.64
C THR A 605 24.10 -4.40 55.93
N THR A 606 23.97 -4.32 54.62
CA THR A 606 24.44 -3.21 53.80
C THR A 606 23.30 -2.57 53.03
N ILE A 607 23.45 -1.31 52.63
CA ILE A 607 22.42 -0.56 51.91
C ILE A 607 22.88 -0.33 50.47
N VAL A 608 22.08 -0.75 49.50
CA VAL A 608 22.40 -0.62 48.07
C VAL A 608 21.22 -0.07 47.30
N ASN A 609 21.47 0.93 46.44
CA ASN A 609 20.48 1.39 45.48
C ASN A 609 20.62 0.59 44.17
N VAL A 610 19.77 -0.41 43.98
CA VAL A 610 19.83 -1.30 42.80
C VAL A 610 19.21 -0.60 41.60
N THR A 611 20.03 0.07 40.78
CA THR A 611 19.57 0.79 39.56
C THR A 611 20.02 0.16 38.25
N ARG A 612 20.81 -0.90 38.34
CA ARG A 612 21.35 -1.72 37.25
C ARG A 612 21.78 -3.06 37.83
N ASN A 613 22.30 -3.96 37.00
CA ASN A 613 23.02 -5.12 37.53
C ASN A 613 24.16 -4.67 38.43
N MET A 614 24.19 -5.20 39.65
CA MET A 614 25.14 -4.79 40.68
C MET A 614 25.68 -5.99 41.44
N GLN A 615 26.92 -5.84 41.89
CA GLN A 615 27.57 -6.73 42.82
C GLN A 615 27.73 -6.01 44.16
N VAL A 616 27.49 -6.72 45.26
CA VAL A 616 27.77 -6.23 46.60
C VAL A 616 28.44 -7.30 47.44
N THR A 617 29.32 -6.90 48.33
CA THR A 617 29.92 -7.78 49.33
C THR A 617 29.35 -7.48 50.70
N VAL A 618 28.90 -8.52 51.41
CA VAL A 618 28.44 -8.45 52.81
C VAL A 618 29.41 -9.24 53.66
N MET A 619 30.19 -8.55 54.48
CA MET A 619 31.14 -9.17 55.40
C MET A 619 30.46 -9.48 56.74
N LEU A 620 30.49 -10.73 57.19
CA LEU A 620 30.07 -11.12 58.53
C LEU A 620 31.23 -10.87 59.51
N SER A 621 31.32 -9.65 60.05
CA SER A 621 32.49 -9.15 60.79
C SER A 621 32.86 -9.96 62.05
N ASP A 622 31.89 -10.65 62.65
CA ASP A 622 32.10 -11.44 63.87
C ASP A 622 32.13 -12.95 63.58
N PHE A 623 32.06 -13.34 62.30
CA PHE A 623 32.14 -14.73 61.87
C PHE A 623 33.50 -15.00 61.25
N ILE A 624 33.98 -16.23 61.48
CA ILE A 624 35.15 -16.81 60.85
C ILE A 624 34.71 -18.19 60.43
N VAL A 625 34.78 -18.51 59.14
CA VAL A 625 34.60 -19.89 58.69
C VAL A 625 35.72 -20.69 59.35
N PRO A 626 35.41 -21.69 60.21
CA PRO A 626 36.47 -22.46 60.82
C PRO A 626 37.26 -23.14 59.71
N GLU A 627 38.49 -22.67 59.47
CA GLU A 627 39.45 -23.39 58.65
C GLU A 627 39.57 -24.77 59.29
N LEU A 628 39.03 -25.80 58.64
CA LEU A 628 39.35 -27.16 59.00
C LEU A 628 40.87 -27.23 58.95
N PRO A 629 41.56 -27.51 60.08
CA PRO A 629 43.01 -27.55 60.10
C PRO A 629 43.47 -28.40 58.94
N MET A 630 44.50 -27.99 58.20
CA MET A 630 44.96 -28.67 56.98
C MET A 630 45.11 -30.21 57.17
N MET A 631 45.40 -30.66 58.40
CA MET A 631 45.36 -32.06 58.81
C MET A 631 44.01 -32.78 58.65
N PHE A 632 42.87 -32.14 58.95
CA PHE A 632 41.54 -32.73 58.76
C PHE A 632 41.18 -32.86 57.27
N GLN A 633 41.55 -31.89 56.44
CA GLN A 633 41.40 -32.01 54.98
C GLN A 633 42.27 -33.15 54.44
N MET A 634 43.51 -33.29 54.93
CA MET A 634 44.37 -34.43 54.58
C MET A 634 43.79 -35.77 55.05
N VAL A 635 43.25 -35.85 56.27
CA VAL A 635 42.62 -37.08 56.79
C VAL A 635 41.38 -37.44 55.99
N MET A 636 40.51 -36.47 55.65
CA MET A 636 39.33 -36.71 54.81
C MET A 636 39.73 -37.17 53.40
N ALA A 637 40.78 -36.57 52.80
CA ALA A 637 41.33 -37.02 51.52
C ALA A 637 41.92 -38.43 51.60
N LEU A 638 42.66 -38.75 52.68
CA LEU A 638 43.19 -40.09 52.94
C LEU A 638 42.08 -41.13 53.14
N VAL A 639 41.00 -40.78 53.84
CA VAL A 639 39.83 -41.64 54.04
C VAL A 639 39.08 -41.85 52.71
N ALA A 640 38.92 -40.81 51.89
CA ALA A 640 38.30 -40.93 50.58
C ALA A 640 39.15 -41.80 49.62
N LEU A 641 40.46 -41.57 49.57
CA LEU A 641 41.40 -42.35 48.75
C LEU A 641 41.47 -43.83 49.18
N SER A 642 41.50 -44.09 50.49
CA SER A 642 41.49 -45.47 51.01
C SER A 642 40.15 -46.17 50.74
N SER A 643 39.03 -45.46 50.86
CA SER A 643 37.70 -45.99 50.50
C SER A 643 37.60 -46.30 49.01
N ALA A 644 38.07 -45.41 48.15
CA ALA A 644 38.13 -45.62 46.69
C ALA A 644 39.05 -46.80 46.32
N ALA A 645 40.20 -46.95 46.98
CA ALA A 645 41.11 -48.08 46.78
C ALA A 645 40.47 -49.42 47.19
N VAL A 646 39.70 -49.44 48.30
CA VAL A 646 38.95 -50.63 48.72
C VAL A 646 37.88 -51.00 47.68
N VAL A 647 37.12 -50.03 47.19
CA VAL A 647 36.11 -50.23 46.12
C VAL A 647 36.75 -50.75 44.84
N LEU A 648 37.87 -50.16 44.40
CA LEU A 648 38.62 -50.62 43.22
C LEU A 648 39.15 -52.05 43.40
N SER A 649 39.72 -52.39 44.57
CA SER A 649 40.21 -53.74 44.86
C SER A 649 39.10 -54.79 44.88
N ASN A 650 37.90 -54.40 45.34
CA ASN A 650 36.73 -55.26 45.32
C ASN A 650 36.16 -55.39 43.90
N SER A 651 36.24 -54.35 43.07
CA SER A 651 35.87 -54.42 41.64
C SER A 651 36.80 -55.35 40.83
N GLU A 652 38.11 -55.36 41.12
CA GLU A 652 39.05 -56.29 40.49
C GLU A 652 38.83 -57.73 40.93
N LYS A 653 38.50 -57.95 42.21
CA LYS A 653 38.12 -59.28 42.72
C LYS A 653 36.80 -59.77 42.10
N ALA A 654 35.87 -58.88 41.80
CA ALA A 654 34.64 -59.21 41.08
C ALA A 654 34.91 -59.55 39.60
N LYS A 655 35.81 -58.81 38.92
CA LYS A 655 36.25 -59.10 37.54
C LYS A 655 37.01 -60.42 37.39
N LYS A 656 37.65 -60.95 38.45
CA LYS A 656 38.30 -62.27 38.46
C LYS A 656 37.36 -63.44 38.78
N LYS A 657 36.09 -63.15 39.10
CA LYS A 657 35.04 -64.16 39.39
C LYS A 657 34.00 -64.31 38.27
N CYS A 658 34.07 -63.48 37.23
CA CYS A 658 33.52 -63.75 35.90
C CYS A 658 34.66 -64.25 35.01
#